data_AF-A0A7R7IFT0-F1
#
_entry.id   AF-A0A7R7IFT0-F1
#
_cell.length_a   1.000
_cell.length_b   1.000
_cell.length_c   1.000
_cell.angle_alpha   90.00
_cell.angle_beta   90.00
_cell.angle_gamma   90.00
#
_symmetry.space_group_name_H-M   'P 1'
#
loop_
_entity.id
_entity.type
_entity.pdbx_description
1 polymer ?
#
loop_
_entity_poly.entity_id
_entity_poly.type
_entity_poly.pdbx_seq_one_letter_code
_entity_poly.pdbx_strand_id
1 'polypeptide(L)'
;MDKRRKRKNIVWICLLIFVILSIPKGILVYAEQESVNGEIIFTTKDTKATSSITWSTVGFNICRRECLSNGGYPTKIKHATIWLKNFKKNETDNHDGTVTVKFTLLRDDVNKALVDARWEKIKDNDIIYFNGIFQVWHKGKKYGKVINNLPSIQKAESWRNPKDFKDHFDRIVQYHSSGAQPVTVRYITQANKVISEEKLAPVKLGKMVNVTLDKEKNYESQTLALAQSTIYYIANQKKVNDHPTTKVTSVNAKNYNDQVKEVYKRSYQQAPGGLLIVALMRPKKPKGNRDSEVLKVPLEEPTPHGVIAADERDDEQFNVEEGIPTTEKLYTNVFSNNYLLGYTFTRKHGTKVYTVNATRTYHLKWTETDPKTKKKVTKNKSVSVPQEVYIKRDFSYWEISKIEYYKIDHAAVKNYALPGGVSKLTPVGYTVPKLNYTNRVGDKDHMVEPNLIIQPLPAKSLNLKEAPVEDYTKEVNAIIKQIKVRNDKLEFDGTQIMEDKYVEKKTKDPEDIDVSYDETGDDVLYRPGQAIDATKANGTYESTGTVNYKVVKQLNGDHGNTLSYPVSDLTKVVIHTPTVCDAFISNKASADQMITPDVSLSPLVLDTPFTIQLPTEGEHLDIDGYGYQDYAKYIKSREVKFPFDVYEGSTYIRAGTWVTLTQDETSFYLPIWVDEGKYNIDFRSISINAETNGGIDKTQELANLERNNYVATDQLSVEVSGRVYGLKLFDISDYPIWENVFRQENSLRLSGFNYTVGTNDQNGVDTGRNPKYTFTLLNGSHPGYSNIGAIKTGYVTRFQLTTIGNMYSNQDFVHIKPTFYYVDSKGGNRQPVDLYYSETFRGQKQILVKVGSFMDQFNTKAYRLGDPYFGVPDTELNTKAMVTGRNRNEIRGNKKNLFSYSNVLIQENLRTYIGTNYTPTGTVPYGVDPDKVTKSMQKWYGEYYLPSEIHVVPQGYDVIGYAKNHYGIDYKEDFWLKNGYIVVNFDIETIQNGNPHLSYLNLENAKNGYCNMWRTEGYQYEKKDYKGNIFEFQDGDYIMYYTNKSAAEDYKSGGTH
;
A
#
# COMPACT_ATOMS: atom_id res chain seq x y z
N MET A 1 3.79 7.26 84.58
CA MET A 1 4.81 6.37 83.97
C MET A 1 4.63 6.42 82.45
N ASP A 2 4.86 7.54 81.78
CA ASP A 2 6.07 8.35 81.66
C ASP A 2 7.16 7.73 80.78
N LYS A 3 7.42 8.44 79.67
CA LYS A 3 8.45 8.24 78.62
C LYS A 3 8.53 6.87 77.90
N ARG A 4 7.48 6.49 77.14
CA ARG A 4 7.60 5.60 75.94
C ARG A 4 6.32 5.54 75.09
N ARG A 5 5.77 6.68 74.65
CA ARG A 5 4.68 6.70 73.63
C ARG A 5 4.54 8.00 72.82
N LYS A 6 5.62 8.79 72.71
CA LYS A 6 5.71 9.99 71.84
C LYS A 6 6.95 9.91 70.96
N ARG A 7 6.96 9.03 69.96
CA ARG A 7 7.88 9.10 68.79
C ARG A 7 7.49 8.19 67.61
N LYS A 8 6.21 7.83 67.48
CA LYS A 8 5.69 7.10 66.29
C LYS A 8 4.46 7.72 65.61
N ASN A 9 3.87 8.79 66.14
CA ASN A 9 2.68 9.45 65.54
C ASN A 9 2.92 10.90 65.06
N ILE A 10 4.17 11.34 64.88
CA ILE A 10 4.51 12.68 64.33
C ILE A 10 5.15 12.59 62.92
N VAL A 11 5.53 11.39 62.46
CA VAL A 11 6.07 11.20 61.10
C VAL A 11 4.98 10.91 60.07
N TRP A 12 3.77 10.51 60.51
CA TRP A 12 2.65 10.20 59.61
C TRP A 12 1.66 11.37 59.36
N ILE A 13 1.77 12.48 60.11
CA ILE A 13 0.89 13.65 59.93
C ILE A 13 1.60 14.79 59.16
N CYS A 14 2.93 14.87 59.17
CA CYS A 14 3.67 15.76 58.27
C CYS A 14 3.78 15.22 56.83
N LEU A 15 3.63 13.90 56.62
CA LEU A 15 3.71 13.28 55.29
C LEU A 15 2.38 13.29 54.52
N LEU A 16 1.25 13.55 55.19
CA LEU A 16 -0.06 13.66 54.52
C LEU A 16 -0.47 15.12 54.20
N ILE A 17 0.20 16.12 54.79
CA ILE A 17 -0.06 17.55 54.54
C ILE A 17 0.99 18.18 53.60
N PHE A 18 2.16 17.55 53.41
CA PHE A 18 3.15 18.00 52.41
C PHE A 18 2.97 17.38 51.01
N VAL A 19 2.03 16.45 50.84
CA VAL A 19 1.68 15.85 49.52
C VAL A 19 0.46 16.53 48.88
N ILE A 20 -0.19 17.48 49.56
CA ILE A 20 -1.39 18.19 49.06
C ILE A 20 -1.14 19.69 48.77
N LEU A 21 0.04 20.25 49.05
CA LEU A 21 0.31 21.70 48.89
C LEU A 21 1.61 22.07 48.16
N SER A 22 2.15 21.18 47.31
CA SER A 22 3.23 21.54 46.38
C SER A 22 3.00 20.94 45.00
N ILE A 23 1.78 21.11 44.48
CA ILE A 23 1.59 21.18 43.04
C ILE A 23 2.15 22.54 42.65
N PRO A 24 3.29 22.65 41.94
CA PRO A 24 3.49 23.86 41.17
C PRO A 24 2.27 23.94 40.24
N LYS A 25 1.40 24.92 40.48
CA LYS A 25 0.61 25.56 39.43
C LYS A 25 1.63 26.19 38.46
N GLY A 26 2.40 25.35 37.78
CA GLY A 26 3.02 25.65 36.52
C GLY A 26 1.84 25.73 35.57
N ILE A 27 1.50 26.97 35.25
CA ILE A 27 0.50 27.36 34.27
C ILE A 27 0.60 26.37 33.09
N LEU A 28 -0.37 25.47 32.98
CA LEU A 28 -0.71 24.88 31.70
C LEU A 28 -1.18 26.08 30.89
N VAL A 29 -0.26 26.66 30.12
CA VAL A 29 -0.62 27.50 28.99
C VAL A 29 -1.34 26.52 28.07
N TYR A 30 -2.66 26.42 28.26
CA TYR A 30 -3.54 25.72 27.36
C TYR A 30 -3.31 26.42 26.01
N ALA A 31 -2.64 25.75 25.08
CA ALA A 31 -2.49 26.28 23.74
C ALA A 31 -3.91 26.59 23.22
N GLU A 32 -4.16 27.84 22.80
CA GLU A 32 -5.42 28.25 22.19
C GLU A 32 -5.75 27.29 21.04
N GLN A 33 -6.73 26.42 21.26
CA GLN A 33 -7.34 25.61 20.21
C GLN A 33 -8.77 26.13 20.08
N GLU A 34 -8.99 26.95 19.05
CA GLU A 34 -10.32 27.42 18.69
C GLU A 34 -10.67 26.90 17.30
N SER A 35 -11.85 26.29 17.19
CA SER A 35 -12.54 26.25 15.91
C SER A 35 -13.35 27.53 15.80
N VAL A 36 -12.94 28.44 14.92
CA VAL A 36 -13.65 29.70 14.68
C VAL A 36 -14.26 29.62 13.29
N ASN A 37 -15.58 29.69 13.22
CA ASN A 37 -16.28 29.70 11.95
C ASN A 37 -15.92 28.56 10.97
N GLY A 38 -15.80 27.32 11.46
CA GLY A 38 -15.53 26.15 10.61
C GLY A 38 -14.08 26.00 10.20
N GLU A 39 -13.25 27.03 10.43
CA GLU A 39 -11.80 26.92 10.42
C GLU A 39 -11.34 26.25 11.72
N ILE A 40 -10.24 25.52 11.64
CA ILE A 40 -9.65 24.86 12.80
C ILE A 40 -8.24 25.39 12.97
N ILE A 41 -7.99 26.04 14.10
CA ILE A 41 -6.71 26.61 14.45
C ILE A 41 -6.16 25.87 15.65
N PHE A 42 -4.94 25.36 15.53
CA PHE A 42 -4.20 24.85 16.67
C PHE A 42 -2.71 25.06 16.52
N THR A 43 -2.03 25.07 17.66
CA THR A 43 -0.62 25.43 17.77
C THR A 43 0.16 24.30 18.43
N THR A 44 1.31 23.95 17.86
CA THR A 44 2.29 23.01 18.44
C THR A 44 3.55 23.75 18.89
N LYS A 45 4.29 23.18 19.83
CA LYS A 45 5.57 23.71 20.31
C LYS A 45 6.62 22.61 20.18
N ASP A 46 7.49 22.75 19.19
CA ASP A 46 8.43 21.73 18.75
C ASP A 46 9.86 22.08 19.19
N THR A 47 10.70 21.09 19.47
CA THR A 47 12.13 21.31 19.71
C THR A 47 12.81 21.76 18.42
N LYS A 48 13.59 22.86 18.48
CA LYS A 48 14.29 23.39 17.31
C LYS A 48 15.35 22.38 16.84
N ALA A 49 15.34 22.06 15.55
CA ALA A 49 16.30 21.13 14.96
C ALA A 49 17.72 21.71 14.98
N THR A 50 18.70 20.87 15.32
CA THR A 50 20.14 21.21 15.33
C THR A 50 20.97 20.38 14.34
N SER A 51 20.34 19.46 13.62
CA SER A 51 20.96 18.63 12.58
C SER A 51 20.31 18.86 11.21
N SER A 52 20.87 18.27 10.16
CA SER A 52 20.27 18.29 8.81
C SER A 52 19.11 17.31 8.64
N ILE A 53 18.78 16.50 9.66
CA ILE A 53 17.65 15.57 9.66
C ILE A 53 16.51 16.26 10.41
N THR A 54 15.45 16.57 9.70
CA THR A 54 14.30 17.32 10.21
C THR A 54 13.01 16.62 9.80
N TRP A 55 11.89 17.12 10.29
CA TRP A 55 10.57 16.64 9.91
C TRP A 55 9.64 17.84 9.68
N SER A 56 8.56 17.61 8.94
CA SER A 56 7.46 18.57 8.85
C SER A 56 6.14 17.82 8.93
N THR A 57 5.17 18.37 9.68
CA THR A 57 3.79 17.96 9.53
C THR A 57 3.33 18.31 8.11
N VAL A 58 2.82 17.33 7.36
CA VAL A 58 2.35 17.43 5.96
C VAL A 58 0.87 17.09 5.82
N GLY A 59 0.25 16.53 6.86
CA GLY A 59 -1.19 16.30 6.93
C GLY A 59 -1.68 16.13 8.36
N PHE A 60 -2.99 15.95 8.52
CA PHE A 60 -3.61 15.44 9.74
C PHE A 60 -4.66 14.39 9.41
N ASN A 61 -4.65 13.31 10.19
CA ASN A 61 -5.75 12.37 10.30
C ASN A 61 -6.68 12.81 11.44
N ILE A 62 -7.93 13.10 11.10
CA ILE A 62 -8.99 13.42 12.04
C ILE A 62 -9.69 12.13 12.42
N CYS A 63 -9.86 11.89 13.71
CA CYS A 63 -10.54 10.74 14.30
C CYS A 63 -11.71 11.22 15.18
N ARG A 64 -12.74 10.39 15.39
CA ARG A 64 -13.83 10.68 16.36
C ARG A 64 -13.62 10.06 17.74
N ARG A 65 -12.49 9.39 17.93
CA ARG A 65 -12.02 8.80 19.19
C ARG A 65 -10.50 8.92 19.26
N GLU A 66 -9.99 8.85 20.48
CA GLU A 66 -8.54 8.81 20.74
C GLU A 66 -7.89 7.62 20.00
N CYS A 67 -6.73 7.86 19.41
CA CYS A 67 -5.92 6.87 18.71
C CYS A 67 -4.72 6.39 19.53
N LEU A 68 -4.26 7.15 20.53
CA LEU A 68 -3.19 6.75 21.45
C LEU A 68 -3.62 5.52 22.27
N SER A 69 -4.92 5.41 22.58
CA SER A 69 -5.52 4.21 23.17
C SER A 69 -5.42 2.97 22.27
N ASN A 70 -5.26 3.15 20.95
CA ASN A 70 -5.01 2.10 19.95
C ASN A 70 -3.52 2.03 19.53
N GLY A 71 -2.60 2.45 20.40
CA GLY A 71 -1.16 2.41 20.13
C GLY A 71 -0.66 3.49 19.15
N GLY A 72 -1.47 4.51 18.84
CA GLY A 72 -1.07 5.64 18.00
C GLY A 72 -1.17 5.38 16.49
N TYR A 73 -2.15 4.58 16.06
CA TYR A 73 -2.43 4.29 14.64
C TYR A 73 -3.79 4.87 14.20
N PRO A 74 -3.84 6.15 13.75
CA PRO A 74 -5.06 6.79 13.27
C PRO A 74 -5.72 6.06 12.09
N THR A 75 -4.92 5.47 11.20
CA THR A 75 -5.42 4.79 9.98
C THR A 75 -6.11 3.46 10.25
N LYS A 76 -5.87 2.83 11.41
CA LYS A 76 -6.55 1.58 11.80
C LYS A 76 -8.00 1.79 12.26
N ILE A 77 -8.46 3.04 12.29
CA ILE A 77 -9.83 3.40 12.63
C ILE A 77 -10.40 4.31 11.54
N LYS A 78 -11.73 4.40 11.43
CA LYS A 78 -12.37 5.33 10.51
C LYS A 78 -11.87 6.74 10.80
N HIS A 79 -11.33 7.41 9.79
CA HIS A 79 -10.69 8.71 9.92
C HIS A 79 -10.95 9.55 8.66
N ALA A 80 -10.76 10.87 8.78
CA ALA A 80 -10.69 11.79 7.66
C ALA A 80 -9.26 12.29 7.51
N THR A 81 -8.79 12.56 6.29
CA THR A 81 -7.44 13.04 6.05
C THR A 81 -7.44 14.42 5.42
N ILE A 82 -6.64 15.33 5.97
CA ILE A 82 -6.39 16.66 5.42
C ILE A 82 -4.90 16.82 5.16
N TRP A 83 -4.53 17.15 3.92
CA TRP A 83 -3.16 17.44 3.51
C TRP A 83 -2.87 18.94 3.54
N LEU A 84 -1.64 19.37 3.89
CA LEU A 84 -1.35 20.80 4.08
C LEU A 84 -1.22 21.64 2.79
N LYS A 85 -1.68 21.14 1.64
CA LYS A 85 -1.49 21.80 0.33
C LYS A 85 -2.20 23.17 0.23
N ASN A 86 -3.29 23.39 0.96
CA ASN A 86 -4.20 24.53 0.77
C ASN A 86 -4.37 25.46 1.99
N PHE A 87 -3.53 25.37 3.02
CA PHE A 87 -3.83 26.07 4.28
C PHE A 87 -2.63 26.88 4.83
N LYS A 88 -2.88 27.77 5.80
CA LYS A 88 -1.85 28.66 6.35
C LYS A 88 -1.06 28.00 7.51
N LYS A 89 0.25 27.84 7.34
CA LYS A 89 1.21 27.44 8.38
C LYS A 89 2.11 28.63 8.72
N ASN A 90 2.12 29.05 9.98
CA ASN A 90 3.01 30.10 10.47
C ASN A 90 3.93 29.52 11.55
N GLU A 91 5.24 29.68 11.38
CA GLU A 91 6.25 29.26 12.35
C GLU A 91 6.83 30.47 13.05
N THR A 92 7.11 30.37 14.35
CA THR A 92 7.74 31.42 15.15
C THR A 92 8.81 30.78 16.02
N ASP A 93 10.06 31.23 15.87
CA ASP A 93 11.17 30.81 16.72
C ASP A 93 11.03 31.51 18.08
N ASN A 94 10.99 30.72 19.15
CA ASN A 94 10.81 31.24 20.50
C ASN A 94 12.14 31.73 21.13
N HIS A 95 13.27 31.54 20.44
CA HIS A 95 14.62 31.88 20.92
C HIS A 95 15.04 31.16 22.23
N ASP A 96 14.30 30.13 22.65
CA ASP A 96 14.55 29.29 23.84
C ASP A 96 14.98 27.85 23.45
N GLY A 97 15.25 27.61 22.17
CA GLY A 97 15.51 26.26 21.63
C GLY A 97 14.27 25.53 21.15
N THR A 98 13.11 26.19 21.06
CA THR A 98 11.87 25.65 20.52
C THR A 98 11.27 26.53 19.42
N VAL A 99 10.41 25.94 18.58
CA VAL A 99 9.66 26.61 17.51
C VAL A 99 8.17 26.39 17.77
N THR A 100 7.39 27.45 17.69
CA THR A 100 5.93 27.36 17.76
C THR A 100 5.35 27.36 16.35
N VAL A 101 4.52 26.39 16.03
CA VAL A 101 3.89 26.24 14.71
C VAL A 101 2.37 26.39 14.85
N LYS A 102 1.81 27.39 14.18
CA LYS A 102 0.36 27.61 14.09
C LYS A 102 -0.16 27.05 12.77
N PHE A 103 -1.06 26.07 12.86
CA PHE A 103 -1.79 25.52 11.73
C PHE A 103 -3.18 26.14 11.66
N THR A 104 -3.59 26.61 10.48
CA THR A 104 -4.95 27.12 10.21
C THR A 104 -5.55 26.32 9.08
N LEU A 105 -6.43 25.36 9.40
CA LEU A 105 -7.16 24.55 8.43
C LEU A 105 -8.38 25.32 7.93
N LEU A 106 -8.48 25.49 6.61
CA LEU A 106 -9.58 26.23 6.00
C LEU A 106 -10.89 25.43 6.09
N ARG A 107 -11.99 26.15 6.29
CA ARG A 107 -13.33 25.58 6.43
C ARG A 107 -13.73 24.62 5.31
N ASP A 108 -13.46 24.98 4.06
CA ASP A 108 -13.90 24.18 2.91
C ASP A 108 -13.12 22.86 2.79
N ASP A 109 -11.81 22.88 3.10
CA ASP A 109 -10.98 21.67 3.15
C ASP A 109 -11.43 20.75 4.29
N VAL A 110 -11.76 21.31 5.46
CA VAL A 110 -12.31 20.55 6.59
C VAL A 110 -13.65 19.92 6.20
N ASN A 111 -14.58 20.69 5.65
CA ASN A 111 -15.88 20.19 5.20
C ASN A 111 -15.74 19.05 4.19
N LYS A 112 -14.88 19.22 3.19
CA LYS A 112 -14.61 18.21 2.17
C LYS A 112 -14.07 16.92 2.78
N ALA A 113 -13.04 17.01 3.62
CA ALA A 113 -12.45 15.85 4.25
C ALA A 113 -13.43 15.08 5.14
N LEU A 114 -14.28 15.79 5.89
CA LEU A 114 -15.33 15.18 6.71
C LEU A 114 -16.37 14.43 5.85
N VAL A 115 -16.77 14.98 4.70
CA VAL A 115 -17.71 14.31 3.79
C VAL A 115 -17.06 13.12 3.07
N ASP A 116 -15.83 13.26 2.60
CA ASP A 116 -15.08 12.17 1.95
C ASP A 116 -14.87 10.98 2.90
N ALA A 117 -14.66 11.24 4.19
CA ALA A 117 -14.57 10.22 5.24
C ALA A 117 -15.92 9.61 5.65
N ARG A 118 -17.01 9.89 4.94
CA ARG A 118 -18.38 9.47 5.28
C ARG A 118 -18.81 9.89 6.70
N TRP A 119 -18.51 11.13 7.10
CA TRP A 119 -18.92 11.76 8.37
C TRP A 119 -19.92 12.90 8.19
N GLU A 120 -20.77 12.80 7.17
CA GLU A 120 -21.86 13.73 6.88
C GLU A 120 -22.81 14.00 8.07
N LYS A 121 -22.91 13.09 9.05
CA LYS A 121 -23.78 13.22 10.24
C LYS A 121 -23.12 13.91 11.45
N ILE A 122 -21.92 14.47 11.30
CA ILE A 122 -21.25 15.23 12.37
C ILE A 122 -22.11 16.43 12.82
N LYS A 123 -22.11 16.71 14.13
CA LYS A 123 -22.89 17.80 14.73
C LYS A 123 -21.98 18.96 15.12
N ASP A 124 -22.58 20.13 15.24
CA ASP A 124 -21.92 21.27 15.86
C ASP A 124 -21.57 20.92 17.32
N ASN A 125 -20.36 21.26 17.73
CA ASN A 125 -19.76 20.96 19.04
C ASN A 125 -19.36 19.49 19.26
N ASP A 126 -19.37 18.65 18.22
CA ASP A 126 -18.78 17.30 18.31
C ASP A 126 -17.27 17.40 18.58
N ILE A 127 -16.76 16.46 19.38
CA ILE A 127 -15.32 16.34 19.65
C ILE A 127 -14.67 15.51 18.55
N ILE A 128 -13.59 16.03 17.98
CA ILE A 128 -12.72 15.35 17.02
C ILE A 128 -11.27 15.42 17.48
N TYR A 129 -10.45 14.47 17.02
CA TYR A 129 -9.08 14.26 17.44
C TYR A 129 -8.16 14.38 16.23
N PHE A 130 -7.26 15.34 16.23
CA PHE A 130 -6.28 15.53 15.16
C PHE A 130 -4.99 14.76 15.46
N ASN A 131 -4.49 14.08 14.44
CA ASN A 131 -3.29 13.24 14.50
C ASN A 131 -2.35 13.59 13.35
N GLY A 132 -1.15 14.05 13.68
CA GLY A 132 -0.19 14.56 12.71
C GLY A 132 0.29 13.49 11.72
N ILE A 133 0.44 13.90 10.47
CA ILE A 133 1.05 13.14 9.38
C ILE A 133 2.36 13.83 9.03
N PHE A 134 3.47 13.09 8.99
CA PHE A 134 4.83 13.63 8.99
C PHE A 134 5.59 13.23 7.73
N GLN A 135 6.40 14.14 7.21
CA GLN A 135 7.43 13.87 6.23
C GLN A 135 8.79 14.08 6.90
N VAL A 136 9.70 13.12 6.77
CA VAL A 136 11.10 13.27 7.17
C VAL A 136 11.87 13.97 6.05
N TRP A 137 12.86 14.78 6.43
CA TRP A 137 13.71 15.54 5.51
C TRP A 137 15.18 15.38 5.87
N HIS A 138 16.01 15.10 4.87
CA HIS A 138 17.46 15.07 4.98
C HIS A 138 18.05 16.19 4.12
N LYS A 139 18.82 17.09 4.74
CA LYS A 139 19.46 18.23 4.07
C LYS A 139 18.47 19.05 3.22
N GLY A 140 17.23 19.21 3.73
CA GLY A 140 16.16 19.95 3.06
C GLY A 140 15.45 19.21 1.91
N LYS A 141 15.75 17.93 1.66
CA LYS A 141 15.04 17.07 0.70
C LYS A 141 14.16 16.07 1.42
N LYS A 142 13.00 15.72 0.85
CA LYS A 142 12.12 14.68 1.40
C LYS A 142 12.88 13.35 1.47
N TYR A 143 12.74 12.65 2.59
CA TYR A 143 13.36 11.37 2.85
C TYR A 143 12.30 10.39 3.36
N GLY A 144 12.23 9.21 2.74
CA GLY A 144 11.24 8.18 3.06
C GLY A 144 9.79 8.58 2.79
N LYS A 145 8.88 7.64 3.08
CA LYS A 145 7.43 7.84 2.95
C LYS A 145 6.91 8.86 3.96
N VAL A 146 5.74 9.41 3.65
CA VAL A 146 4.94 10.14 4.63
C VAL A 146 4.43 9.16 5.70
N ILE A 147 4.58 9.51 6.97
CA ILE A 147 4.30 8.64 8.12
C ILE A 147 3.10 9.20 8.89
N ASN A 148 2.09 8.37 9.11
CA ASN A 148 0.78 8.79 9.63
C ASN A 148 0.40 8.13 10.97
N ASN A 149 1.35 7.45 11.62
CA ASN A 149 1.18 6.80 12.92
C ASN A 149 2.38 7.11 13.84
N LEU A 150 2.10 7.24 15.13
CA LEU A 150 3.07 7.68 16.12
C LEU A 150 4.25 6.72 16.25
N PRO A 151 4.08 5.39 16.36
CA PRO A 151 5.22 4.48 16.51
C PRO A 151 6.21 4.52 15.34
N SER A 152 5.71 4.59 14.11
CA SER A 152 6.57 4.72 12.92
C SER A 152 7.28 6.06 12.90
N ILE A 153 6.61 7.17 13.27
CA ILE A 153 7.27 8.49 13.35
C ILE A 153 8.42 8.42 14.36
N GLN A 154 8.17 7.88 15.55
CA GLN A 154 9.18 7.80 16.62
C GLN A 154 10.40 6.94 16.27
N LYS A 155 10.26 5.99 15.33
CA LYS A 155 11.32 5.08 14.89
C LYS A 155 11.93 5.48 13.55
N ALA A 156 11.38 6.48 12.86
CA ALA A 156 11.78 6.86 11.51
C ALA A 156 13.24 7.32 11.43
N GLU A 157 13.75 7.95 12.50
CA GLU A 157 15.12 8.41 12.62
C GLU A 157 15.58 8.29 14.07
N SER A 158 16.88 8.47 14.31
CA SER A 158 17.45 8.62 15.65
C SER A 158 17.14 10.00 16.24
N TRP A 159 15.86 10.30 16.45
CA TRP A 159 15.40 11.59 16.96
C TRP A 159 16.02 11.90 18.32
N ARG A 160 16.39 13.18 18.53
CA ARG A 160 16.90 13.67 19.82
C ARG A 160 15.93 13.39 20.97
N ASN A 161 14.63 13.52 20.72
CA ASN A 161 13.59 13.13 21.66
C ASN A 161 12.35 12.58 20.93
N PRO A 162 12.20 11.24 20.79
CA PRO A 162 11.02 10.64 20.16
C PRO A 162 9.69 10.96 20.88
N LYS A 163 9.71 11.46 22.12
CA LYS A 163 8.47 11.82 22.82
C LYS A 163 7.85 13.12 22.32
N ASP A 164 8.62 13.96 21.61
CA ASP A 164 8.17 15.24 21.03
C ASP A 164 7.15 15.06 19.90
N PHE A 165 6.81 13.84 19.50
CA PHE A 165 5.78 13.58 18.50
C PHE A 165 4.41 13.31 19.13
N LYS A 166 4.36 13.00 20.44
CA LYS A 166 3.11 12.58 21.10
C LYS A 166 2.10 13.73 21.18
N ASP A 167 2.56 14.95 21.31
CA ASP A 167 1.75 16.17 21.34
C ASP A 167 1.18 16.58 19.97
N HIS A 168 1.50 15.84 18.91
CA HIS A 168 0.85 15.95 17.59
C HIS A 168 -0.28 14.93 17.40
N PHE A 169 -0.55 14.08 18.39
CA PHE A 169 -1.60 13.06 18.36
C PHE A 169 -2.68 13.34 19.40
N ASP A 170 -3.90 12.87 19.11
CA ASP A 170 -5.11 13.05 19.90
C ASP A 170 -5.37 14.50 20.31
N ARG A 171 -5.12 15.43 19.38
CA ARG A 171 -5.43 16.84 19.58
C ARG A 171 -6.92 17.06 19.53
N ILE A 172 -7.49 17.17 20.73
CA ILE A 172 -8.91 17.44 20.95
C ILE A 172 -9.25 18.80 20.34
N VAL A 173 -10.22 18.79 19.44
CA VAL A 173 -10.82 19.99 18.87
C VAL A 173 -12.34 19.84 18.99
N GLN A 174 -12.98 20.84 19.57
CA GLN A 174 -14.43 20.96 19.50
C GLN A 174 -14.79 21.57 18.15
N TYR A 175 -15.50 20.80 17.31
CA TYR A 175 -15.80 21.22 15.95
C TYR A 175 -16.93 22.26 15.94
N HIS A 176 -16.62 23.50 15.52
CA HIS A 176 -17.60 24.58 15.38
C HIS A 176 -17.80 24.89 13.90
N SER A 177 -18.97 24.54 13.37
CA SER A 177 -19.25 24.50 11.93
C SER A 177 -19.39 25.84 11.21
N SER A 178 -19.18 26.97 11.89
CA SER A 178 -19.51 28.34 11.44
C SER A 178 -20.98 28.74 11.45
N GLY A 179 -21.83 27.93 12.09
CA GLY A 179 -23.27 28.16 12.09
C GLY A 179 -23.97 27.43 10.95
N ALA A 180 -24.97 28.07 10.36
CA ALA A 180 -25.86 27.42 9.41
C ALA A 180 -25.17 27.18 8.04
N GLN A 181 -25.32 25.97 7.49
CA GLN A 181 -24.74 25.52 6.22
C GLN A 181 -25.71 25.76 5.06
N PRO A 182 -25.21 25.98 3.83
CA PRO A 182 -26.06 26.30 2.69
C PRO A 182 -26.89 25.11 2.24
N VAL A 183 -28.11 25.41 1.78
CA VAL A 183 -29.01 24.47 1.13
C VAL A 183 -29.47 25.10 -0.17
N THR A 184 -29.23 24.42 -1.28
CA THR A 184 -29.59 24.92 -2.63
C THR A 184 -30.52 23.93 -3.31
N VAL A 185 -31.55 24.42 -3.97
CA VAL A 185 -32.43 23.63 -4.84
C VAL A 185 -32.20 24.05 -6.27
N ARG A 186 -31.95 23.10 -7.18
CA ARG A 186 -31.77 23.35 -8.61
C ARG A 186 -32.77 22.53 -9.40
N TYR A 187 -33.62 23.20 -10.18
CA TYR A 187 -34.54 22.56 -11.10
C TYR A 187 -33.87 22.42 -12.47
N ILE A 188 -33.90 21.21 -13.04
CA ILE A 188 -33.31 20.91 -14.33
C ILE A 188 -34.28 20.16 -15.24
N THR A 189 -34.13 20.30 -16.55
CA THR A 189 -34.83 19.49 -17.55
C THR A 189 -34.15 18.13 -17.75
N GLN A 190 -34.80 17.20 -18.48
CA GLN A 190 -34.19 15.94 -18.93
C GLN A 190 -32.88 16.10 -19.72
N ALA A 191 -32.66 17.26 -20.33
CA ALA A 191 -31.43 17.58 -21.05
C ALA A 191 -30.39 18.30 -20.16
N ASN A 192 -30.51 18.21 -18.83
CA ASN A 192 -29.66 18.90 -17.84
C ASN A 192 -29.62 20.44 -17.98
N LYS A 193 -30.59 21.05 -18.67
CA LYS A 193 -30.70 22.52 -18.72
C LYS A 193 -31.27 23.03 -17.40
N VAL A 194 -30.62 24.03 -16.81
CA VAL A 194 -31.10 24.66 -15.57
C VAL A 194 -32.34 25.50 -15.87
N ILE A 195 -33.44 25.18 -15.19
CA ILE A 195 -34.71 25.92 -15.23
C ILE A 195 -34.64 27.08 -14.24
N SER A 196 -34.30 26.78 -12.98
CA SER A 196 -34.10 27.76 -11.91
C SER A 196 -33.23 27.19 -10.80
N GLU A 197 -32.57 28.06 -10.03
CA GLU A 197 -31.81 27.70 -8.84
C GLU A 197 -32.24 28.61 -7.67
N GLU A 198 -32.53 28.02 -6.53
CA GLU A 198 -33.10 28.66 -5.35
C GLU A 198 -32.21 28.35 -4.13
N LYS A 199 -31.65 29.38 -3.51
CA LYS A 199 -30.91 29.26 -2.24
C LYS A 199 -31.91 29.32 -1.08
N LEU A 200 -32.01 28.24 -0.32
CA LEU A 200 -32.88 28.18 0.86
C LEU A 200 -32.19 28.76 2.09
N ALA A 201 -32.98 29.00 3.15
CA ALA A 201 -32.45 29.39 4.44
C ALA A 201 -31.43 28.34 4.91
N PRO A 202 -30.20 28.74 5.28
CA PRO A 202 -29.18 27.80 5.69
C PRO A 202 -29.58 27.09 6.99
N VAL A 203 -29.19 25.83 7.14
CA VAL A 203 -29.58 24.96 8.27
C VAL A 203 -28.35 24.58 9.10
N LYS A 204 -28.46 24.55 10.43
CA LYS A 204 -27.34 24.16 11.31
C LYS A 204 -27.04 22.65 11.22
N LEU A 205 -25.77 22.26 11.39
CA LEU A 205 -25.38 20.85 11.47
C LEU A 205 -26.18 20.10 12.55
N GLY A 206 -26.49 18.83 12.27
CA GLY A 206 -27.29 17.99 13.17
C GLY A 206 -28.79 18.27 13.15
N LYS A 207 -29.27 19.28 12.39
CA LYS A 207 -30.69 19.50 12.13
C LYS A 207 -31.10 18.90 10.79
N MET A 208 -32.38 18.56 10.67
CA MET A 208 -32.95 18.09 9.41
C MET A 208 -33.22 19.26 8.47
N VAL A 209 -32.77 19.12 7.24
CA VAL A 209 -33.16 19.95 6.11
C VAL A 209 -34.43 19.35 5.53
N ASN A 210 -35.54 20.08 5.65
CA ASN A 210 -36.81 19.70 5.07
C ASN A 210 -37.08 20.59 3.85
N VAL A 211 -36.98 20.04 2.66
CA VAL A 211 -37.26 20.74 1.40
C VAL A 211 -38.58 20.22 0.83
N THR A 212 -39.45 21.14 0.46
CA THR A 212 -40.60 20.84 -0.39
C THR A 212 -40.34 21.43 -1.76
N LEU A 213 -40.09 20.56 -2.74
CA LEU A 213 -39.86 20.93 -4.14
C LEU A 213 -41.17 21.24 -4.84
N ASP A 214 -41.10 22.12 -5.84
CA ASP A 214 -42.20 22.38 -6.73
C ASP A 214 -42.55 21.12 -7.52
N LYS A 215 -43.82 20.71 -7.42
CA LYS A 215 -44.33 19.59 -8.22
C LYS A 215 -44.39 19.94 -9.69
N GLU A 216 -44.50 21.22 -10.03
CA GLU A 216 -44.65 21.69 -11.40
C GLU A 216 -43.89 23.00 -11.62
N LYS A 217 -43.24 23.14 -12.78
CA LYS A 217 -42.60 24.40 -13.23
C LYS A 217 -42.95 24.64 -14.69
N ASN A 218 -43.08 25.90 -15.09
CA ASN A 218 -43.24 26.27 -16.50
C ASN A 218 -41.86 26.56 -17.12
N TYR A 219 -41.59 25.99 -18.29
CA TYR A 219 -40.35 26.20 -19.04
C TYR A 219 -40.61 26.06 -20.55
N GLU A 220 -40.13 26.99 -21.37
CA GLU A 220 -40.22 26.99 -22.84
C GLU A 220 -41.61 26.56 -23.40
N SER A 221 -42.67 27.26 -22.97
CA SER A 221 -44.09 27.05 -23.36
C SER A 221 -44.74 25.74 -22.89
N GLN A 222 -44.11 24.99 -21.99
CA GLN A 222 -44.63 23.72 -21.46
C GLN A 222 -44.67 23.73 -19.92
N THR A 223 -45.63 22.99 -19.35
CA THR A 223 -45.66 22.69 -17.91
C THR A 223 -44.95 21.37 -17.67
N LEU A 224 -43.88 21.41 -16.88
CA LEU A 224 -43.11 20.25 -16.47
C LEU A 224 -43.54 19.81 -15.06
N ALA A 225 -43.62 18.51 -14.82
CA ALA A 225 -43.86 17.87 -13.54
C ALA A 225 -42.55 17.29 -12.95
N LEU A 226 -42.45 17.25 -11.62
CA LEU A 226 -41.30 16.69 -10.91
C LEU A 226 -41.23 15.18 -11.11
N ALA A 227 -40.14 14.70 -11.70
CA ALA A 227 -39.93 13.28 -11.95
C ALA A 227 -38.98 12.63 -10.95
N GLN A 228 -37.95 13.35 -10.50
CA GLN A 228 -36.95 12.82 -9.57
C GLN A 228 -36.32 13.95 -8.77
N SER A 229 -35.82 13.62 -7.59
CA SER A 229 -34.96 14.49 -6.81
C SER A 229 -33.70 13.75 -6.35
N THR A 230 -32.54 14.36 -6.52
CA THR A 230 -31.26 13.82 -6.08
C THR A 230 -30.57 14.82 -5.16
N ILE A 231 -29.90 14.35 -4.11
CA ILE A 231 -29.15 15.22 -3.18
C ILE A 231 -27.66 15.01 -3.43
N TYR A 232 -26.89 16.10 -3.45
CA TYR A 232 -25.44 16.13 -3.55
C TYR A 232 -24.86 16.89 -2.37
N TYR A 233 -23.68 16.48 -1.91
CA TYR A 233 -22.90 17.29 -1.00
C TYR A 233 -22.23 18.43 -1.78
N ILE A 234 -22.42 19.68 -1.34
CA ILE A 234 -21.79 20.82 -2.01
C ILE A 234 -20.25 20.75 -1.88
N ALA A 235 -19.75 20.22 -0.76
CA ALA A 235 -18.33 20.17 -0.43
C ALA A 235 -17.47 19.38 -1.44
N ASN A 236 -17.98 18.28 -1.97
CA ASN A 236 -17.24 17.40 -2.89
C ASN A 236 -18.03 17.02 -4.16
N GLN A 237 -19.24 17.53 -4.33
CA GLN A 237 -20.15 17.24 -5.43
C GLN A 237 -20.54 15.75 -5.58
N LYS A 238 -20.25 14.91 -4.57
CA LYS A 238 -20.67 13.50 -4.57
C LYS A 238 -22.17 13.40 -4.27
N LYS A 239 -22.83 12.46 -4.95
CA LYS A 239 -24.23 12.11 -4.70
C LYS A 239 -24.37 11.55 -3.29
N VAL A 240 -25.44 11.95 -2.60
CA VAL A 240 -25.80 11.41 -1.29
C VAL A 240 -26.45 10.04 -1.49
N ASN A 241 -25.91 9.01 -0.84
CA ASN A 241 -26.55 7.70 -0.78
C ASN A 241 -27.75 7.78 0.18
N ASP A 242 -28.96 7.85 -0.35
CA ASP A 242 -30.18 7.69 0.45
C ASP A 242 -30.18 6.28 1.07
N HIS A 243 -30.64 6.17 2.32
CA HIS A 243 -30.91 4.87 2.92
C HIS A 243 -31.93 4.08 2.08
N PRO A 244 -31.85 2.73 2.02
CA PRO A 244 -32.74 1.85 1.22
C PRO A 244 -34.22 1.87 1.62
N THR A 245 -34.64 2.76 2.54
CA THR A 245 -36.02 2.87 3.01
C THR A 245 -36.91 3.76 2.13
N THR A 246 -36.35 4.64 1.29
CA THR A 246 -37.12 5.38 0.28
C THR A 246 -37.24 4.55 -1.00
N LYS A 247 -38.35 3.81 -1.13
CA LYS A 247 -38.63 2.87 -2.24
C LYS A 247 -38.76 3.50 -3.63
N VAL A 248 -38.69 4.82 -3.77
CA VAL A 248 -39.03 5.55 -5.00
C VAL A 248 -38.00 6.65 -5.25
N THR A 249 -37.07 6.39 -6.17
CA THR A 249 -36.07 7.36 -6.66
C THR A 249 -36.55 8.14 -7.88
N SER A 250 -37.58 7.64 -8.57
CA SER A 250 -38.22 8.27 -9.73
C SER A 250 -39.74 8.09 -9.66
N VAL A 251 -40.49 9.12 -10.06
CA VAL A 251 -41.95 9.17 -10.01
C VAL A 251 -42.51 8.77 -11.36
N ASN A 252 -43.34 7.73 -11.37
CA ASN A 252 -44.09 7.35 -12.55
C ASN A 252 -45.36 8.20 -12.69
N ALA A 253 -45.85 8.35 -13.93
CA ALA A 253 -47.04 9.16 -14.20
C ALA A 253 -48.33 8.55 -13.63
N LYS A 254 -48.39 7.22 -13.48
CA LYS A 254 -49.57 6.44 -13.04
C LYS A 254 -49.93 6.73 -11.58
N ASN A 255 -48.93 6.67 -10.71
CA ASN A 255 -49.05 6.86 -9.27
C ASN A 255 -48.49 8.21 -8.86
N TYR A 256 -48.44 9.19 -9.78
CA TYR A 256 -47.79 10.48 -9.56
C TYR A 256 -48.18 11.09 -8.21
N ASN A 257 -49.48 11.15 -7.89
CA ASN A 257 -49.94 11.74 -6.63
C ASN A 257 -49.46 11.03 -5.37
N ASP A 258 -49.15 9.73 -5.45
CA ASP A 258 -48.68 8.92 -4.33
C ASP A 258 -47.16 8.84 -4.27
N GLN A 259 -46.49 8.67 -5.41
CA GLN A 259 -45.04 8.56 -5.52
C GLN A 259 -44.34 9.92 -5.47
N VAL A 260 -44.95 10.98 -6.03
CA VAL A 260 -44.36 12.33 -5.96
C VAL A 260 -44.16 12.76 -4.52
N LYS A 261 -44.92 12.20 -3.57
CA LYS A 261 -44.80 12.49 -2.14
C LYS A 261 -43.41 12.17 -1.58
N GLU A 262 -42.76 11.13 -2.10
CA GLU A 262 -41.46 10.64 -1.62
C GLU A 262 -40.26 11.41 -2.23
N VAL A 263 -40.45 12.06 -3.39
CA VAL A 263 -39.37 12.83 -4.04
C VAL A 263 -39.54 14.34 -3.90
N TYR A 264 -40.76 14.87 -3.76
CA TYR A 264 -40.95 16.32 -3.59
C TYR A 264 -40.70 16.78 -2.16
N LYS A 265 -40.90 15.91 -1.16
CA LYS A 265 -40.62 16.19 0.25
C LYS A 265 -39.36 15.46 0.64
N ARG A 266 -38.26 16.20 0.68
CA ARG A 266 -36.94 15.67 0.99
C ARG A 266 -36.56 16.08 2.40
N SER A 267 -36.25 15.08 3.23
CA SER A 267 -35.75 15.29 4.59
C SER A 267 -34.40 14.63 4.72
N TYR A 268 -33.35 15.42 4.96
CA TYR A 268 -31.99 14.89 5.11
C TYR A 268 -31.25 15.65 6.21
N GLN A 269 -30.38 14.98 6.96
CA GLN A 269 -29.59 15.66 7.99
C GLN A 269 -28.58 16.59 7.32
N GLN A 270 -28.51 17.84 7.76
CA GLN A 270 -27.55 18.79 7.22
C GLN A 270 -26.11 18.25 7.35
N ALA A 271 -25.36 18.32 6.25
CA ALA A 271 -23.97 17.89 6.16
C ALA A 271 -22.99 19.08 6.12
N PRO A 272 -21.71 18.87 6.49
CA PRO A 272 -20.63 19.85 6.33
C PRO A 272 -20.53 20.38 4.89
N GLY A 273 -20.38 21.69 4.73
CA GLY A 273 -20.26 22.36 3.41
C GLY A 273 -21.56 22.55 2.64
N GLY A 274 -22.68 21.94 3.06
CA GLY A 274 -24.00 22.19 2.48
C GLY A 274 -24.56 21.09 1.60
N LEU A 275 -25.84 21.20 1.25
CA LEU A 275 -26.57 20.25 0.40
C LEU A 275 -27.10 20.94 -0.86
N LEU A 276 -26.97 20.27 -2.00
CA LEU A 276 -27.59 20.64 -3.27
C LEU A 276 -28.64 19.59 -3.62
N ILE A 277 -29.91 20.00 -3.67
CA ILE A 277 -31.03 19.18 -4.10
C ILE A 277 -31.31 19.49 -5.56
N VAL A 278 -31.14 18.52 -6.44
CA VAL A 278 -31.42 18.63 -7.88
C VAL A 278 -32.76 17.99 -8.17
N ALA A 279 -33.71 18.79 -8.67
CA ALA A 279 -35.05 18.39 -9.05
C ALA A 279 -35.14 18.23 -10.58
N LEU A 280 -35.28 16.99 -11.05
CA LEU A 280 -35.44 16.66 -12.46
C LEU A 280 -36.91 16.82 -12.86
N MET A 281 -37.17 17.69 -13.82
CA MET A 281 -38.51 18.02 -14.33
C MET A 281 -38.73 17.39 -15.72
N ARG A 282 -39.91 16.78 -15.93
CA ARG A 282 -40.33 16.16 -17.20
C ARG A 282 -41.65 16.74 -17.69
N PRO A 283 -41.98 16.71 -18.99
CA PRO A 283 -43.28 17.19 -19.47
C PRO A 283 -44.45 16.53 -18.73
N LYS A 284 -45.39 17.34 -18.22
CA LYS A 284 -46.57 16.85 -17.52
C LYS A 284 -47.50 16.14 -18.52
N LYS A 285 -48.02 14.95 -18.16
CA LYS A 285 -48.98 14.18 -18.98
C LYS A 285 -50.08 15.11 -19.51
N PRO A 286 -50.28 15.21 -20.83
CA PRO A 286 -51.47 15.87 -21.35
C PRO A 286 -52.67 15.06 -20.86
N LYS A 287 -53.55 15.66 -20.04
CA LYS A 287 -54.88 15.08 -19.87
C LYS A 287 -55.54 15.13 -21.24
N GLY A 288 -55.81 13.98 -21.84
CA GLY A 288 -56.59 13.91 -23.06
C GLY A 288 -57.87 14.71 -22.85
N ASN A 289 -58.04 15.78 -23.62
CA ASN A 289 -59.25 16.58 -23.53
C ASN A 289 -60.38 15.71 -24.11
N ARG A 290 -61.29 15.22 -23.24
CA ARG A 290 -62.35 14.28 -23.63
C ARG A 290 -63.38 14.89 -24.58
N ASP A 291 -63.40 16.21 -24.70
CA ASP A 291 -64.20 16.96 -25.69
C ASP A 291 -63.47 17.19 -27.02
N SER A 292 -62.22 16.75 -27.17
CA SER A 292 -61.47 16.89 -28.43
C SER A 292 -61.83 15.81 -29.44
N GLU A 293 -61.72 16.15 -30.72
CA GLU A 293 -61.91 15.21 -31.84
C GLU A 293 -60.73 14.22 -31.99
N VAL A 294 -59.65 14.40 -31.23
CA VAL A 294 -58.41 13.62 -31.33
C VAL A 294 -57.84 13.34 -29.94
N LEU A 295 -57.77 12.07 -29.54
CA LEU A 295 -57.04 11.63 -28.36
C LEU A 295 -55.60 11.27 -28.78
N LYS A 296 -54.62 12.09 -28.41
CA LYS A 296 -53.21 11.90 -28.77
C LYS A 296 -52.32 11.75 -27.54
N VAL A 297 -51.55 10.68 -27.50
CA VAL A 297 -50.42 10.48 -26.57
C VAL A 297 -49.15 10.34 -27.41
N PRO A 298 -48.23 11.34 -27.39
CA PRO A 298 -46.97 11.24 -28.12
C PRO A 298 -46.11 10.11 -27.55
N LEU A 299 -45.20 9.58 -28.38
CA LEU A 299 -44.17 8.66 -27.93
C LEU A 299 -43.20 9.45 -27.02
N GLU A 300 -43.01 9.01 -25.78
CA GLU A 300 -42.09 9.66 -24.85
C GLU A 300 -40.67 9.12 -25.03
N GLU A 301 -39.69 10.02 -25.07
CA GLU A 301 -38.27 9.64 -25.09
C GLU A 301 -37.83 9.18 -23.70
N PRO A 302 -37.22 7.98 -23.55
CA PRO A 302 -36.72 7.52 -22.27
C PRO A 302 -35.52 8.35 -21.81
N THR A 303 -35.20 8.28 -20.52
CA THR A 303 -33.95 8.82 -19.94
C THR A 303 -33.11 7.70 -19.36
N PRO A 304 -32.39 6.94 -20.21
CA PRO A 304 -31.62 5.80 -19.76
C PRO A 304 -30.42 6.26 -18.95
N HIS A 305 -30.11 5.55 -17.86
CA HIS A 305 -28.93 5.80 -17.04
C HIS A 305 -28.27 4.49 -16.64
N GLY A 306 -27.01 4.50 -16.21
CA GLY A 306 -26.32 3.26 -15.86
C GLY A 306 -25.01 3.47 -15.11
N VAL A 307 -24.38 2.37 -14.73
CA VAL A 307 -23.14 2.36 -13.97
C VAL A 307 -22.21 1.25 -14.45
N ILE A 308 -20.91 1.51 -14.38
CA ILE A 308 -19.84 0.51 -14.38
C ILE A 308 -19.23 0.49 -12.97
N ALA A 309 -19.17 -0.67 -12.33
CA ALA A 309 -18.61 -0.77 -10.98
C ALA A 309 -17.84 -2.08 -10.83
N ALA A 310 -17.07 -2.20 -9.75
CA ALA A 310 -16.16 -3.33 -9.51
C ALA A 310 -16.93 -4.57 -9.04
N ASP A 311 -16.29 -5.74 -9.19
CA ASP A 311 -16.62 -6.97 -8.49
C ASP A 311 -18.09 -7.40 -8.60
N GLU A 312 -18.71 -7.74 -7.47
CA GLU A 312 -20.13 -8.04 -7.35
C GLU A 312 -20.89 -6.81 -6.86
N ARG A 313 -22.08 -6.60 -7.42
CA ARG A 313 -22.96 -5.51 -7.01
C ARG A 313 -23.24 -5.59 -5.51
N ASP A 314 -23.09 -4.46 -4.83
CA ASP A 314 -23.27 -4.29 -3.38
C ASP A 314 -22.14 -4.88 -2.49
N ASP A 315 -21.07 -5.43 -3.08
CA ASP A 315 -19.87 -5.93 -2.39
C ASP A 315 -18.58 -5.48 -3.11
N GLU A 316 -18.54 -4.24 -3.57
CA GLU A 316 -17.40 -3.69 -4.32
C GLU A 316 -16.18 -3.49 -3.42
N GLN A 317 -15.07 -4.16 -3.74
CA GLN A 317 -13.80 -3.98 -3.03
C GLN A 317 -13.01 -2.80 -3.57
N PHE A 318 -13.22 -2.47 -4.86
CA PHE A 318 -12.56 -1.36 -5.54
C PHE A 318 -13.52 -0.25 -5.92
N ASN A 319 -13.08 0.99 -5.76
CA ASN A 319 -13.74 2.14 -6.36
C ASN A 319 -13.16 2.42 -7.75
N VAL A 320 -13.90 2.04 -8.80
CA VAL A 320 -13.45 2.14 -10.20
C VAL A 320 -13.14 3.57 -10.65
N GLU A 321 -13.64 4.61 -9.97
CA GLU A 321 -13.32 6.01 -10.30
C GLU A 321 -11.98 6.46 -9.70
N GLU A 322 -11.45 5.73 -8.73
CA GLU A 322 -10.19 6.03 -8.03
C GLU A 322 -9.05 5.15 -8.54
N GLY A 323 -9.31 3.83 -8.66
CA GLY A 323 -8.39 2.84 -9.18
C GLY A 323 -8.96 1.42 -9.11
N ILE A 324 -8.79 0.65 -10.17
CA ILE A 324 -9.00 -0.81 -10.18
C ILE A 324 -7.87 -1.50 -10.94
N PRO A 325 -7.25 -2.55 -10.40
CA PRO A 325 -6.21 -3.30 -11.11
C PRO A 325 -6.73 -4.04 -12.34
N THR A 326 -5.86 -4.28 -13.31
CA THR A 326 -6.14 -5.30 -14.33
C THR A 326 -6.35 -6.67 -13.67
N THR A 327 -7.11 -7.57 -14.29
CA THR A 327 -7.56 -8.87 -13.78
C THR A 327 -8.70 -8.86 -12.76
N GLU A 328 -9.03 -7.69 -12.18
CA GLU A 328 -10.29 -7.55 -11.43
C GLU A 328 -11.51 -7.53 -12.33
N LYS A 329 -12.69 -7.71 -11.73
CA LYS A 329 -13.94 -7.83 -12.46
C LYS A 329 -14.71 -6.51 -12.40
N LEU A 330 -15.48 -6.27 -13.45
CA LEU A 330 -16.46 -5.20 -13.52
C LEU A 330 -17.86 -5.80 -13.71
N TYR A 331 -18.88 -5.07 -13.27
CA TYR A 331 -20.23 -5.24 -13.75
C TYR A 331 -20.72 -3.97 -14.45
N THR A 332 -21.69 -4.15 -15.34
CA THR A 332 -22.41 -3.05 -15.97
C THR A 332 -23.90 -3.20 -15.70
N ASN A 333 -24.55 -2.12 -15.30
CA ASN A 333 -26.01 -2.09 -15.12
C ASN A 333 -26.60 -0.86 -15.82
N VAL A 334 -27.70 -1.04 -16.56
CA VAL A 334 -28.39 0.03 -17.29
C VAL A 334 -29.87 0.00 -16.97
N PHE A 335 -30.47 1.15 -16.76
CA PHE A 335 -31.88 1.31 -16.45
C PHE A 335 -32.54 2.17 -17.52
N SER A 336 -33.72 1.76 -17.98
CA SER A 336 -34.51 2.51 -18.96
C SER A 336 -35.98 2.11 -18.86
N ASN A 337 -36.88 2.88 -19.48
CA ASN A 337 -38.32 2.58 -19.49
C ASN A 337 -38.61 1.16 -20.01
N ASN A 338 -39.49 0.42 -19.33
CA ASN A 338 -39.84 -0.96 -19.70
C ASN A 338 -40.38 -1.08 -21.12
N TYR A 339 -41.06 -0.08 -21.67
CA TYR A 339 -41.48 -0.03 -23.07
C TYR A 339 -41.78 1.41 -23.45
N LEU A 340 -41.92 1.69 -24.76
CA LEU A 340 -42.35 3.01 -25.25
C LEU A 340 -43.65 2.83 -26.03
N LEU A 341 -44.68 3.61 -25.70
CA LEU A 341 -45.99 3.55 -26.36
C LEU A 341 -46.51 4.96 -26.67
N GLY A 342 -46.75 5.23 -27.94
CA GLY A 342 -47.45 6.42 -28.43
C GLY A 342 -48.66 6.01 -29.28
N TYR A 343 -49.76 6.77 -29.21
CA TYR A 343 -50.97 6.48 -29.97
C TYR A 343 -51.79 7.73 -30.30
N THR A 344 -52.62 7.63 -31.35
CA THR A 344 -53.60 8.66 -31.71
C THR A 344 -54.90 8.01 -32.13
N PHE A 345 -55.99 8.40 -31.49
CA PHE A 345 -57.35 8.00 -31.83
C PHE A 345 -58.14 9.20 -32.31
N THR A 346 -58.89 9.04 -33.39
CA THR A 346 -59.69 10.12 -33.98
C THR A 346 -61.16 9.81 -33.85
N ARG A 347 -61.95 10.80 -33.43
CA ARG A 347 -63.40 10.70 -33.36
C ARG A 347 -64.02 11.11 -34.69
N LYS A 348 -64.76 10.20 -35.31
CA LYS A 348 -65.60 10.48 -36.47
C LYS A 348 -67.02 10.72 -35.99
N HIS A 349 -67.54 11.93 -36.20
CA HIS A 349 -68.91 12.27 -35.84
C HIS A 349 -69.55 13.18 -36.88
N GLY A 350 -70.88 13.18 -36.94
CA GLY A 350 -71.64 14.00 -37.86
C GLY A 350 -73.12 13.63 -37.86
N THR A 351 -73.88 14.25 -38.77
CA THR A 351 -75.31 13.98 -38.95
C THR A 351 -75.57 13.56 -40.38
N LYS A 352 -76.15 12.38 -40.58
CA LYS A 352 -76.70 11.97 -41.88
C LYS A 352 -78.18 12.36 -41.96
N VAL A 353 -78.59 12.82 -43.14
CA VAL A 353 -79.99 13.14 -43.45
C VAL A 353 -80.54 12.04 -44.34
N TYR A 354 -81.62 11.41 -43.91
CA TYR A 354 -82.30 10.38 -44.67
C TYR A 354 -83.64 10.90 -45.16
N THR A 355 -83.90 10.69 -46.44
CA THR A 355 -85.19 10.98 -47.07
C THR A 355 -86.07 9.73 -46.99
N VAL A 356 -87.24 9.85 -46.36
CA VAL A 356 -88.17 8.74 -46.14
C VAL A 356 -89.54 9.09 -46.71
N ASN A 357 -90.05 8.23 -47.58
CA ASN A 357 -91.38 8.38 -48.16
C ASN A 357 -92.43 7.73 -47.24
N ALA A 358 -93.19 8.56 -46.54
CA ALA A 358 -94.25 8.12 -45.65
C ALA A 358 -95.62 8.33 -46.30
N THR A 359 -96.53 7.38 -46.15
CA THR A 359 -97.88 7.49 -46.69
C THR A 359 -98.88 7.22 -45.59
N ARG A 360 -99.88 8.09 -45.43
CA ARG A 360 -101.04 7.89 -44.55
C ARG A 360 -102.31 7.83 -45.36
N THR A 361 -103.14 6.85 -45.07
CA THR A 361 -104.48 6.76 -45.65
C THR A 361 -105.50 7.46 -44.74
N TYR A 362 -106.21 8.44 -45.28
CA TYR A 362 -107.33 9.10 -44.60
C TYR A 362 -108.64 8.56 -45.14
N HIS A 363 -109.50 8.09 -44.24
CA HIS A 363 -110.89 7.75 -44.56
C HIS A 363 -111.75 8.99 -44.31
N LEU A 364 -112.00 9.75 -45.37
CA LEU A 364 -112.72 11.02 -45.35
C LEU A 364 -114.21 10.79 -45.52
N LYS A 365 -115.00 11.42 -44.65
CA LYS A 365 -116.46 11.34 -44.68
C LYS A 365 -117.06 12.73 -44.56
N TRP A 366 -117.80 13.19 -45.56
CA TRP A 366 -118.44 14.51 -45.52
C TRP A 366 -119.85 14.47 -46.07
N THR A 367 -120.64 15.49 -45.75
CA THR A 367 -122.02 15.63 -46.23
C THR A 367 -122.07 16.74 -47.26
N GLU A 368 -122.54 16.41 -48.46
CA GLU A 368 -122.81 17.37 -49.53
C GLU A 368 -124.29 17.40 -49.84
N THR A 369 -124.80 18.59 -50.13
CA THR A 369 -126.17 18.75 -50.62
C THR A 369 -126.16 18.47 -52.11
N ASP A 370 -126.84 17.41 -52.52
CA ASP A 370 -126.96 17.03 -53.93
C ASP A 370 -127.58 18.20 -54.75
N PRO A 371 -126.87 18.72 -55.78
CA PRO A 371 -127.33 19.87 -56.57
C PRO A 371 -128.69 19.65 -57.25
N LYS A 372 -129.08 18.39 -57.51
CA LYS A 372 -130.35 18.04 -58.16
C LYS A 372 -131.49 17.80 -57.16
N THR A 373 -131.21 17.24 -55.98
CA THR A 373 -132.26 16.77 -55.05
C THR A 373 -132.36 17.53 -53.74
N LYS A 374 -131.44 18.47 -53.44
CA LYS A 374 -131.38 19.25 -52.19
C LYS A 374 -131.28 18.42 -50.90
N LYS A 375 -131.10 17.09 -50.96
CA LYS A 375 -130.89 16.21 -49.81
C LYS A 375 -129.40 16.12 -49.45
N LYS A 376 -129.08 16.07 -48.15
CA LYS A 376 -127.71 15.83 -47.67
C LYS A 376 -127.36 14.35 -47.89
N VAL A 377 -126.36 14.09 -48.73
CA VAL A 377 -125.87 12.73 -49.00
C VAL A 377 -124.47 12.61 -48.40
N THR A 378 -124.25 11.52 -47.66
CA THR A 378 -122.94 11.21 -47.09
C THR A 378 -122.03 10.63 -48.16
N LYS A 379 -120.87 11.26 -48.38
CA LYS A 379 -119.84 10.81 -49.30
C LYS A 379 -118.63 10.34 -48.49
N ASN A 380 -118.04 9.24 -48.95
CA ASN A 380 -116.84 8.65 -48.35
C ASN A 380 -115.75 8.58 -49.42
N LYS A 381 -114.50 8.90 -49.08
CA LYS A 381 -113.34 8.73 -49.95
C LYS A 381 -112.14 8.33 -49.11
N SER A 382 -111.41 7.31 -49.54
CA SER A 382 -110.09 6.99 -48.98
C SER A 382 -109.04 7.68 -49.84
N VAL A 383 -108.18 8.49 -49.23
CA VAL A 383 -107.07 9.16 -49.93
C VAL A 383 -105.78 8.83 -49.19
N SER A 384 -104.82 8.25 -49.92
CA SER A 384 -103.46 8.06 -49.43
C SER A 384 -102.63 9.28 -49.79
N VAL A 385 -102.10 9.97 -48.78
CA VAL A 385 -101.29 11.17 -48.96
C VAL A 385 -99.84 10.79 -48.70
N PRO A 386 -98.97 10.76 -49.74
CA PRO A 386 -97.54 10.62 -49.55
C PRO A 386 -96.93 11.94 -49.09
N GLN A 387 -95.97 11.87 -48.16
CA GLN A 387 -95.12 12.99 -47.76
C GLN A 387 -93.68 12.48 -47.70
N GLU A 388 -92.78 13.24 -48.33
CA GLU A 388 -91.35 13.05 -48.19
C GLU A 388 -90.88 13.72 -46.89
N VAL A 389 -90.25 12.95 -46.00
CA VAL A 389 -89.80 13.40 -44.68
C VAL A 389 -88.29 13.27 -44.57
N TYR A 390 -87.64 14.33 -44.08
CA TYR A 390 -86.20 14.36 -43.84
C TYR A 390 -85.89 14.05 -42.38
N ILE A 391 -85.22 12.93 -42.14
CA ILE A 391 -84.88 12.44 -40.81
C ILE A 391 -83.37 12.53 -40.57
N LYS A 392 -82.99 13.26 -39.53
CA LYS A 392 -81.58 13.43 -39.13
C LYS A 392 -81.16 12.34 -38.15
N ARG A 393 -80.00 11.74 -38.38
CA ARG A 393 -79.39 10.76 -37.49
C ARG A 393 -77.93 11.13 -37.24
N ASP A 394 -77.63 11.44 -35.99
CA ASP A 394 -76.24 11.67 -35.60
C ASP A 394 -75.53 10.34 -35.45
N PHE A 395 -74.24 10.35 -35.73
CA PHE A 395 -73.35 9.22 -35.50
C PHE A 395 -72.05 9.72 -34.86
N SER A 396 -71.44 8.89 -34.04
CA SER A 396 -70.15 9.19 -33.40
C SER A 396 -69.43 7.90 -33.04
N TYR A 397 -68.25 7.67 -33.61
CA TYR A 397 -67.38 6.54 -33.30
C TYR A 397 -65.90 6.93 -33.30
N TRP A 398 -65.03 6.04 -32.82
CA TRP A 398 -63.59 6.25 -32.73
C TRP A 398 -62.83 5.24 -33.58
N GLU A 399 -61.81 5.72 -34.29
CA GLU A 399 -60.88 4.92 -35.10
C GLU A 399 -59.44 5.08 -34.57
N ILE A 400 -58.62 4.04 -34.76
CA ILE A 400 -57.20 4.07 -34.44
C ILE A 400 -56.46 4.71 -35.62
N SER A 401 -55.98 5.94 -35.41
CA SER A 401 -55.22 6.65 -36.46
C SER A 401 -53.74 6.30 -36.42
N LYS A 402 -53.16 6.10 -35.23
CA LYS A 402 -51.72 5.82 -35.04
C LYS A 402 -51.46 4.96 -33.80
N ILE A 403 -50.52 4.00 -33.92
CA ILE A 403 -49.94 3.24 -32.81
C ILE A 403 -48.44 3.09 -33.04
N GLU A 404 -47.63 3.34 -32.02
CA GLU A 404 -46.18 3.15 -31.99
C GLU A 404 -45.81 2.47 -30.68
N TYR A 405 -45.46 1.18 -30.72
CA TYR A 405 -45.16 0.40 -29.53
C TYR A 405 -43.81 -0.31 -29.66
N TYR A 406 -42.90 -0.03 -28.74
CA TYR A 406 -41.52 -0.54 -28.74
C TYR A 406 -41.17 -1.21 -27.42
N LYS A 407 -40.33 -2.25 -27.50
CA LYS A 407 -39.72 -2.93 -26.36
C LYS A 407 -38.21 -2.80 -26.41
N ILE A 408 -37.53 -2.98 -25.28
CA ILE A 408 -36.07 -3.01 -25.21
C ILE A 408 -35.57 -4.20 -26.04
N ASP A 409 -34.57 -3.94 -26.87
CA ASP A 409 -33.82 -4.96 -27.59
C ASP A 409 -32.54 -5.32 -26.82
N HIS A 410 -31.70 -4.32 -26.53
CA HIS A 410 -30.48 -4.45 -25.74
C HIS A 410 -29.95 -3.06 -25.32
N ALA A 411 -29.05 -3.03 -24.33
CA ALA A 411 -28.16 -1.91 -24.08
C ALA A 411 -26.71 -2.26 -24.44
N ALA A 412 -25.92 -1.25 -24.79
CA ALA A 412 -24.49 -1.38 -25.06
C ALA A 412 -23.74 -0.28 -24.31
N VAL A 413 -22.79 -0.68 -23.46
CA VAL A 413 -21.90 0.22 -22.71
C VAL A 413 -20.48 0.02 -23.23
N LYS A 414 -19.78 1.11 -23.54
CA LYS A 414 -18.40 1.12 -24.06
C LYS A 414 -17.48 1.77 -23.04
N ASN A 415 -16.39 1.08 -22.73
CA ASN A 415 -15.28 1.59 -21.93
C ASN A 415 -14.04 0.74 -22.27
N TYR A 416 -12.86 1.36 -22.33
CA TYR A 416 -11.61 0.65 -22.60
C TYR A 416 -11.35 -0.51 -21.64
N ALA A 417 -11.79 -0.45 -20.37
CA ALA A 417 -11.61 -1.49 -19.35
C ALA A 417 -12.45 -2.76 -19.58
N LEU A 418 -13.57 -2.67 -20.30
CA LEU A 418 -14.46 -3.82 -20.55
C LEU A 418 -13.84 -4.85 -21.53
N PRO A 419 -14.16 -6.15 -21.42
CA PRO A 419 -13.75 -7.16 -22.40
C PRO A 419 -14.14 -6.74 -23.83
N GLY A 420 -13.17 -6.66 -24.74
CA GLY A 420 -13.41 -6.18 -26.11
C GLY A 420 -13.86 -4.71 -26.22
N GLY A 421 -13.78 -3.93 -25.15
CA GLY A 421 -14.15 -2.51 -25.11
C GLY A 421 -15.66 -2.23 -25.05
N VAL A 422 -16.51 -3.27 -25.02
CA VAL A 422 -17.97 -3.14 -25.05
C VAL A 422 -18.68 -4.23 -24.25
N SER A 423 -19.59 -3.83 -23.36
CA SER A 423 -20.56 -4.68 -22.69
C SER A 423 -21.91 -4.58 -23.40
N LYS A 424 -22.38 -5.68 -23.96
CA LYS A 424 -23.75 -5.80 -24.46
C LYS A 424 -24.63 -6.46 -23.39
N LEU A 425 -25.74 -5.80 -23.04
CA LEU A 425 -26.71 -6.21 -22.03
C LEU A 425 -28.04 -6.55 -22.73
N THR A 426 -28.43 -7.81 -22.71
CA THR A 426 -29.70 -8.27 -23.28
C THR A 426 -30.71 -8.45 -22.14
N PRO A 427 -31.97 -7.97 -22.28
CA PRO A 427 -32.97 -8.06 -21.22
C PRO A 427 -33.20 -9.49 -20.70
N VAL A 428 -33.03 -9.72 -19.40
CA VAL A 428 -33.32 -10.98 -18.69
C VAL A 428 -34.61 -10.85 -17.89
N GLY A 429 -35.45 -11.88 -17.85
CA GLY A 429 -36.72 -11.84 -17.10
C GLY A 429 -37.72 -10.79 -17.60
N TYR A 430 -37.53 -10.28 -18.82
CA TYR A 430 -38.22 -9.10 -19.34
C TYR A 430 -39.36 -9.47 -20.28
N THR A 431 -40.56 -8.99 -19.96
CA THR A 431 -41.75 -9.09 -20.83
C THR A 431 -42.46 -7.75 -20.86
N VAL A 432 -43.17 -7.49 -21.96
CA VAL A 432 -43.93 -6.25 -22.13
C VAL A 432 -45.42 -6.56 -22.29
N PRO A 433 -46.32 -5.62 -21.92
CA PRO A 433 -47.76 -5.78 -22.09
C PRO A 433 -48.18 -6.19 -23.51
N LYS A 434 -49.22 -7.02 -23.60
CA LYS A 434 -49.76 -7.42 -24.91
C LYS A 434 -50.65 -6.31 -25.47
N LEU A 435 -50.43 -5.94 -26.74
CA LEU A 435 -51.25 -4.98 -27.47
C LEU A 435 -51.86 -5.67 -28.70
N ASN A 436 -53.19 -5.74 -28.72
CA ASN A 436 -53.97 -6.31 -29.82
C ASN A 436 -54.95 -5.27 -30.35
N TYR A 437 -55.00 -5.11 -31.67
CA TYR A 437 -55.94 -4.20 -32.30
C TYR A 437 -56.51 -4.76 -33.60
N THR A 438 -57.72 -4.31 -33.94
CA THR A 438 -58.33 -4.49 -35.25
C THR A 438 -58.72 -3.12 -35.78
N ASN A 439 -58.05 -2.69 -36.84
CA ASN A 439 -58.39 -1.46 -37.56
C ASN A 439 -59.33 -1.78 -38.72
N ARG A 440 -60.40 -1.00 -38.87
CA ARG A 440 -61.40 -1.12 -39.93
C ARG A 440 -61.31 0.11 -40.85
N VAL A 441 -61.67 -0.06 -42.13
CA VAL A 441 -61.39 0.96 -43.14
C VAL A 441 -62.68 1.57 -43.67
N GLY A 442 -62.96 2.80 -43.24
CA GLY A 442 -64.03 3.65 -43.78
C GLY A 442 -65.41 3.44 -43.16
N ASP A 443 -66.32 4.38 -43.44
CA ASP A 443 -67.61 4.51 -42.75
C ASP A 443 -68.49 3.24 -42.81
N LYS A 444 -68.41 2.48 -43.90
CA LYS A 444 -69.23 1.26 -44.10
C LYS A 444 -68.89 0.14 -43.12
N ASP A 445 -67.66 0.10 -42.63
CA ASP A 445 -67.23 -0.90 -41.65
C ASP A 445 -67.57 -0.46 -40.22
N HIS A 446 -67.86 0.82 -40.00
CA HIS A 446 -68.19 1.37 -38.68
C HIS A 446 -69.68 1.66 -38.49
N MET A 447 -70.45 1.80 -39.57
CA MET A 447 -71.84 2.26 -39.53
C MET A 447 -72.80 1.27 -40.20
N VAL A 448 -73.90 0.96 -39.51
CA VAL A 448 -75.07 0.27 -40.08
C VAL A 448 -76.22 1.27 -40.13
N GLU A 449 -76.65 1.58 -41.36
CA GLU A 449 -77.72 2.53 -41.62
C GLU A 449 -79.11 1.93 -41.35
N PRO A 450 -80.11 2.73 -40.93
CA PRO A 450 -81.45 2.24 -40.67
C PRO A 450 -82.18 1.86 -41.97
N ASN A 451 -83.09 0.89 -41.89
CA ASN A 451 -83.99 0.62 -43.00
C ASN A 451 -84.94 1.81 -43.19
N LEU A 452 -84.96 2.37 -44.40
CA LEU A 452 -85.75 3.55 -44.76
C LEU A 452 -87.15 3.20 -45.26
N ILE A 453 -87.45 1.91 -45.47
CA ILE A 453 -88.78 1.44 -45.88
C ILE A 453 -89.64 1.28 -44.62
N ILE A 454 -90.72 2.07 -44.54
CA ILE A 454 -91.70 2.00 -43.46
C ILE A 454 -93.04 1.48 -43.98
N GLN A 455 -93.80 0.81 -43.12
CA GLN A 455 -95.21 0.54 -43.39
C GLN A 455 -96.01 1.84 -43.44
N PRO A 456 -97.15 1.89 -44.15
CA PRO A 456 -98.04 3.05 -44.14
C PRO A 456 -98.38 3.46 -42.70
N LEU A 457 -98.37 4.76 -42.44
CA LEU A 457 -98.74 5.29 -41.12
C LEU A 457 -100.19 4.90 -40.79
N PRO A 458 -100.55 4.73 -39.50
CA PRO A 458 -101.90 4.36 -39.09
C PRO A 458 -102.95 5.24 -39.77
N ALA A 459 -103.95 4.59 -40.37
CA ALA A 459 -105.02 5.28 -41.08
C ALA A 459 -105.86 6.11 -40.11
N LYS A 460 -106.28 7.31 -40.54
CA LYS A 460 -107.12 8.22 -39.73
C LYS A 460 -108.48 8.40 -40.39
N SER A 461 -109.54 8.26 -39.61
CA SER A 461 -110.91 8.51 -40.07
C SER A 461 -111.34 9.92 -39.65
N LEU A 462 -111.69 10.78 -40.62
CA LEU A 462 -111.99 12.19 -40.38
C LEU A 462 -113.28 12.61 -41.08
N ASN A 463 -114.07 13.46 -40.42
CA ASN A 463 -115.29 14.01 -41.00
C ASN A 463 -115.02 15.29 -41.83
N LEU A 464 -114.13 15.20 -42.81
CA LEU A 464 -113.69 16.31 -43.68
C LEU A 464 -113.84 15.92 -45.16
N LYS A 465 -113.94 16.92 -46.05
CA LYS A 465 -114.04 16.71 -47.51
C LYS A 465 -112.68 16.44 -48.17
N GLU A 466 -111.62 17.01 -47.61
CA GLU A 466 -110.24 16.88 -48.09
C GLU A 466 -109.33 16.43 -46.94
N ALA A 467 -108.20 15.78 -47.28
CA ALA A 467 -107.24 15.34 -46.27
C ALA A 467 -106.51 16.55 -45.68
N PRO A 468 -106.27 16.58 -44.36
CA PRO A 468 -105.54 17.68 -43.73
C PRO A 468 -104.07 17.69 -44.18
N VAL A 469 -103.46 18.88 -44.23
CA VAL A 469 -102.00 19.02 -44.34
C VAL A 469 -101.42 18.74 -42.97
N GLU A 470 -100.90 17.52 -42.79
CA GLU A 470 -100.27 17.07 -41.56
C GLU A 470 -98.79 16.82 -41.81
N ASP A 471 -97.94 17.17 -40.84
CA ASP A 471 -96.51 16.88 -40.91
C ASP A 471 -96.22 15.52 -40.25
N TYR A 472 -95.86 14.53 -41.06
CA TYR A 472 -95.53 13.18 -40.61
C TYR A 472 -94.15 13.09 -39.93
N THR A 473 -93.36 14.17 -39.88
CA THR A 473 -91.98 14.17 -39.37
C THR A 473 -91.84 13.52 -38.01
N LYS A 474 -92.71 13.86 -37.04
CA LYS A 474 -92.64 13.32 -35.68
C LYS A 474 -92.89 11.81 -35.62
N GLU A 475 -93.83 11.32 -36.42
CA GLU A 475 -94.22 9.91 -36.44
C GLU A 475 -93.19 9.05 -37.18
N VAL A 476 -92.73 9.52 -38.33
CA VAL A 476 -91.66 8.86 -39.11
C VAL A 476 -90.36 8.83 -38.31
N ASN A 477 -90.03 9.91 -37.59
CA ASN A 477 -88.86 9.96 -36.72
C ASN A 477 -88.88 8.92 -35.60
N ALA A 478 -90.07 8.54 -35.11
CA ALA A 478 -90.26 7.51 -34.09
C ALA A 478 -90.14 6.07 -34.64
N ILE A 479 -90.37 5.87 -35.95
CA ILE A 479 -90.30 4.56 -36.61
C ILE A 479 -88.88 4.26 -37.10
N ILE A 480 -88.22 5.24 -37.72
CA ILE A 480 -86.88 5.07 -38.28
C ILE A 480 -85.87 4.90 -37.15
N LYS A 481 -85.16 3.77 -37.12
CA LYS A 481 -84.17 3.48 -36.08
C LYS A 481 -82.98 4.45 -36.14
N GLN A 482 -82.21 4.49 -35.06
CA GLN A 482 -80.93 5.21 -35.06
C GLN A 482 -79.89 4.49 -35.94
N ILE A 483 -78.87 5.22 -36.41
CA ILE A 483 -77.69 4.58 -36.99
C ILE A 483 -77.00 3.77 -35.90
N LYS A 484 -76.56 2.55 -36.21
CA LYS A 484 -75.69 1.80 -35.31
C LYS A 484 -74.24 2.02 -35.70
N VAL A 485 -73.41 2.34 -34.72
CA VAL A 485 -71.98 2.60 -34.89
C VAL A 485 -71.12 1.71 -34.00
N ARG A 486 -69.87 1.46 -34.38
CA ARG A 486 -68.87 0.75 -33.56
C ARG A 486 -67.48 1.39 -33.69
N ASN A 487 -66.66 1.25 -32.66
CA ASN A 487 -65.25 1.66 -32.73
C ASN A 487 -64.42 0.62 -33.47
N ASP A 488 -63.16 0.96 -33.73
CA ASP A 488 -62.10 -0.04 -33.85
C ASP A 488 -61.97 -0.87 -32.56
N LYS A 489 -61.31 -2.03 -32.66
CA LYS A 489 -61.02 -2.86 -31.48
C LYS A 489 -59.61 -2.58 -30.98
N LEU A 490 -59.45 -2.30 -29.69
CA LEU A 490 -58.13 -2.18 -29.05
C LEU A 490 -58.17 -2.78 -27.65
N GLU A 491 -57.22 -3.67 -27.37
CA GLU A 491 -56.99 -4.29 -26.06
C GLU A 491 -55.52 -4.13 -25.69
N PHE A 492 -55.27 -3.64 -24.48
CA PHE A 492 -53.94 -3.47 -23.91
C PHE A 492 -53.86 -4.15 -22.55
N ASP A 493 -52.97 -5.12 -22.43
CA ASP A 493 -52.73 -5.92 -21.23
C ASP A 493 -54.00 -6.55 -20.61
N GLY A 494 -54.89 -7.06 -21.47
CA GLY A 494 -56.19 -7.62 -21.07
C GLY A 494 -57.25 -6.58 -20.70
N THR A 495 -56.92 -5.28 -20.74
CA THR A 495 -57.89 -4.19 -20.57
C THR A 495 -58.44 -3.78 -21.93
N GLN A 496 -59.78 -3.76 -22.04
CA GLN A 496 -60.46 -3.33 -23.25
C GLN A 496 -60.47 -1.81 -23.35
N ILE A 497 -59.68 -1.28 -24.29
CA ILE A 497 -59.54 0.17 -24.52
C ILE A 497 -60.62 0.68 -25.48
N MET A 498 -60.90 -0.08 -26.53
CA MET A 498 -62.01 0.15 -27.46
C MET A 498 -62.73 -1.16 -27.79
N GLU A 499 -64.06 -1.14 -27.73
CA GLU A 499 -64.91 -2.27 -28.10
C GLU A 499 -65.50 -2.10 -29.50
N ASP A 500 -65.46 -3.14 -30.33
CA ASP A 500 -66.00 -3.13 -31.68
C ASP A 500 -67.48 -3.59 -31.76
N LYS A 501 -68.27 -3.25 -30.74
CA LYS A 501 -69.69 -3.58 -30.63
C LYS A 501 -70.59 -2.48 -31.19
N TYR A 502 -71.56 -2.87 -32.01
CA TYR A 502 -72.56 -1.93 -32.55
C TYR A 502 -73.51 -1.40 -31.45
N VAL A 503 -73.58 -0.09 -31.34
CA VAL A 503 -74.51 0.65 -30.46
C VAL A 503 -75.19 1.78 -31.23
N GLU A 504 -76.36 2.22 -30.78
CA GLU A 504 -77.09 3.30 -31.44
C GLU A 504 -76.44 4.67 -31.20
N LYS A 505 -76.36 5.49 -32.26
CA LYS A 505 -75.95 6.90 -32.27
C LYS A 505 -74.48 7.18 -31.89
N LYS A 506 -74.01 6.77 -30.71
CA LYS A 506 -72.68 7.11 -30.20
C LYS A 506 -72.07 5.91 -29.48
N THR A 507 -70.83 5.58 -29.83
CA THR A 507 -70.01 4.59 -29.11
C THR A 507 -69.49 5.15 -27.79
N LYS A 508 -69.02 4.25 -26.90
CA LYS A 508 -68.26 4.67 -25.73
C LYS A 508 -66.92 5.27 -26.19
N ASP A 509 -66.49 6.34 -25.51
CA ASP A 509 -65.19 6.94 -25.76
C ASP A 509 -64.07 5.95 -25.32
N PRO A 510 -62.89 5.96 -25.97
CA PRO A 510 -61.80 5.06 -25.61
C PRO A 510 -61.38 5.24 -24.16
N GLU A 511 -61.04 4.14 -23.48
CA GLU A 511 -60.41 4.23 -22.17
C GLU A 511 -58.98 4.77 -22.30
N ASP A 512 -58.49 5.45 -21.26
CA ASP A 512 -57.11 5.91 -21.24
C ASP A 512 -56.17 4.69 -21.12
N ILE A 513 -55.20 4.56 -22.03
CA ILE A 513 -54.12 3.58 -21.83
C ILE A 513 -53.19 4.13 -20.77
N ASP A 514 -52.98 3.33 -19.73
CA ASP A 514 -52.00 3.61 -18.71
C ASP A 514 -50.59 3.24 -19.19
N VAL A 515 -49.97 4.17 -19.91
CA VAL A 515 -48.60 4.04 -20.38
C VAL A 515 -47.67 4.02 -19.15
N SER A 516 -47.00 2.90 -18.92
CA SER A 516 -46.03 2.76 -17.85
C SER A 516 -44.73 3.47 -18.23
N TYR A 517 -44.21 4.23 -17.28
CA TYR A 517 -42.89 4.86 -17.33
C TYR A 517 -41.93 4.19 -16.34
N ASP A 518 -42.31 3.00 -15.85
CA ASP A 518 -41.51 2.27 -14.89
C ASP A 518 -40.21 1.87 -15.57
N GLU A 519 -39.11 2.07 -14.85
CA GLU A 519 -37.81 1.57 -15.27
C GLU A 519 -37.79 0.05 -15.20
N THR A 520 -36.91 -0.53 -15.99
CA THR A 520 -36.56 -1.94 -15.87
C THR A 520 -36.08 -2.25 -14.46
N GLY A 521 -36.46 -3.43 -13.95
CA GLY A 521 -35.90 -3.93 -12.69
C GLY A 521 -34.38 -4.14 -12.76
N ASP A 522 -33.76 -4.18 -11.59
CA ASP A 522 -32.29 -4.12 -11.41
C ASP A 522 -31.47 -5.20 -12.14
N ASP A 523 -32.10 -6.32 -12.48
CA ASP A 523 -31.46 -7.47 -13.12
C ASP A 523 -31.79 -7.61 -14.61
N VAL A 524 -32.65 -6.74 -15.15
CA VAL A 524 -33.11 -6.87 -16.54
C VAL A 524 -31.96 -6.57 -17.50
N LEU A 525 -31.29 -5.44 -17.33
CA LEU A 525 -30.15 -5.00 -18.15
C LEU A 525 -28.90 -4.97 -17.28
N TYR A 526 -28.54 -6.14 -16.75
CA TYR A 526 -27.40 -6.33 -15.85
C TYR A 526 -26.42 -7.36 -16.43
N ARG A 527 -25.11 -7.09 -16.32
CA ARG A 527 -24.06 -8.03 -16.72
C ARG A 527 -22.90 -8.03 -15.71
N PRO A 528 -22.77 -9.08 -14.88
CA PRO A 528 -21.69 -9.23 -13.90
C PRO A 528 -20.41 -9.85 -14.49
N GLY A 529 -19.34 -9.85 -13.70
CA GLY A 529 -18.18 -10.74 -13.88
C GLY A 529 -17.29 -10.47 -15.11
N GLN A 530 -17.25 -9.23 -15.57
CA GLN A 530 -16.48 -8.84 -16.76
C GLN A 530 -15.05 -8.49 -16.39
N ALA A 531 -14.13 -9.45 -16.49
CA ALA A 531 -12.73 -9.27 -16.12
C ALA A 531 -11.98 -8.25 -17.00
N ILE A 532 -11.20 -7.38 -16.37
CA ILE A 532 -10.28 -6.46 -17.06
C ILE A 532 -9.08 -7.28 -17.56
N ASP A 533 -8.78 -7.16 -18.86
CA ASP A 533 -7.63 -7.86 -19.45
C ASP A 533 -6.30 -7.45 -18.80
N ALA A 534 -5.45 -8.43 -18.49
CA ALA A 534 -4.15 -8.25 -17.84
C ALA A 534 -3.19 -7.34 -18.61
N THR A 535 -3.42 -7.12 -19.90
CA THR A 535 -2.55 -6.34 -20.78
C THR A 535 -2.94 -4.87 -20.89
N LYS A 536 -4.05 -4.44 -20.29
CA LYS A 536 -4.54 -3.06 -20.43
C LYS A 536 -3.66 -2.04 -19.71
N ALA A 537 -3.47 -0.89 -20.35
CA ALA A 537 -2.70 0.21 -19.81
C ALA A 537 -3.38 0.85 -18.60
N ASN A 538 -2.57 1.22 -17.60
CA ASN A 538 -3.00 2.14 -16.55
C ASN A 538 -3.45 3.47 -17.17
N GLY A 539 -4.54 4.05 -16.65
CA GLY A 539 -5.09 5.30 -17.18
C GLY A 539 -6.53 5.54 -16.76
N THR A 540 -7.08 6.67 -17.17
CA THR A 540 -8.48 7.04 -16.96
C THR A 540 -9.23 6.96 -18.27
N TYR A 541 -10.34 6.21 -18.29
CA TYR A 541 -11.11 5.93 -19.50
C TYR A 541 -12.58 6.29 -19.30
N GLU A 542 -13.07 7.21 -20.14
CA GLU A 542 -14.46 7.65 -20.15
C GLU A 542 -15.40 6.56 -20.69
N SER A 543 -16.63 6.58 -20.20
CA SER A 543 -17.68 5.61 -20.56
C SER A 543 -18.75 6.25 -21.43
N THR A 544 -19.28 5.48 -22.38
CA THR A 544 -20.45 5.88 -23.17
C THR A 544 -21.40 4.71 -23.30
N GLY A 545 -22.68 4.96 -23.56
CA GLY A 545 -23.62 3.87 -23.74
C GLY A 545 -24.88 4.27 -24.49
N THR A 546 -25.59 3.26 -24.98
CA THR A 546 -26.85 3.39 -25.71
C THR A 546 -27.80 2.28 -25.32
N VAL A 547 -29.08 2.58 -25.12
CA VAL A 547 -30.16 1.58 -25.08
C VAL A 547 -30.90 1.59 -26.42
N ASN A 548 -31.19 0.40 -26.93
CA ASN A 548 -31.88 0.21 -28.20
C ASN A 548 -33.25 -0.43 -27.96
N TYR A 549 -34.28 0.17 -28.54
CA TYR A 549 -35.65 -0.32 -28.54
C TYR A 549 -36.01 -0.84 -29.93
N LYS A 550 -36.74 -1.95 -30.01
CA LYS A 550 -37.29 -2.50 -31.25
C LYS A 550 -38.80 -2.49 -31.25
N VAL A 551 -39.38 -2.28 -32.43
CA VAL A 551 -40.83 -2.24 -32.64
C VAL A 551 -41.49 -3.57 -32.25
N VAL A 552 -42.63 -3.46 -31.57
CA VAL A 552 -43.55 -4.56 -31.25
C VAL A 552 -44.77 -4.50 -32.19
N LYS A 553 -45.41 -3.32 -32.27
CA LYS A 553 -46.54 -3.02 -33.15
C LYS A 553 -46.45 -1.58 -33.63
N GLN A 554 -46.82 -1.35 -34.89
CA GLN A 554 -46.88 -0.01 -35.47
C GLN A 554 -48.05 0.10 -36.44
N LEU A 555 -48.74 1.23 -36.44
CA LEU A 555 -49.76 1.64 -37.40
C LEU A 555 -49.56 3.13 -37.67
N ASN A 556 -49.32 3.51 -38.92
CA ASN A 556 -49.07 4.91 -39.34
C ASN A 556 -48.04 5.64 -38.44
N GLY A 557 -46.97 4.95 -38.04
CA GLY A 557 -45.95 5.50 -37.15
C GLY A 557 -45.05 6.52 -37.84
N ASP A 558 -44.47 7.42 -37.04
CA ASP A 558 -43.55 8.47 -37.53
C ASP A 558 -42.07 8.04 -37.38
N HIS A 559 -41.79 7.03 -36.53
CA HIS A 559 -40.43 6.56 -36.24
C HIS A 559 -40.10 5.23 -36.92
N GLY A 560 -38.81 4.91 -37.02
CA GLY A 560 -38.34 3.65 -37.59
C GLY A 560 -38.60 2.42 -36.71
N ASN A 561 -38.19 1.25 -37.18
CA ASN A 561 -38.35 -0.03 -36.46
C ASN A 561 -37.43 -0.18 -35.24
N THR A 562 -36.43 0.70 -35.09
CA THR A 562 -35.48 0.70 -33.99
C THR A 562 -35.23 2.13 -33.54
N LEU A 563 -35.21 2.36 -32.23
CA LEU A 563 -34.92 3.65 -31.60
C LEU A 563 -33.71 3.49 -30.68
N SER A 564 -32.82 4.48 -30.65
CA SER A 564 -31.60 4.43 -29.85
C SER A 564 -31.50 5.70 -29.01
N TYR A 565 -31.23 5.53 -27.71
CA TYR A 565 -31.13 6.63 -26.76
C TYR A 565 -29.82 6.52 -25.97
N PRO A 566 -29.11 7.63 -25.75
CA PRO A 566 -27.86 7.61 -24.98
C PRO A 566 -28.13 7.28 -23.51
N VAL A 567 -27.18 6.58 -22.88
CA VAL A 567 -27.22 6.27 -21.44
C VAL A 567 -26.41 7.33 -20.69
N SER A 568 -27.03 8.00 -19.72
CA SER A 568 -26.37 8.97 -18.83
C SER A 568 -25.74 8.30 -17.60
N ASP A 569 -24.96 9.09 -16.86
CA ASP A 569 -24.42 8.73 -15.53
C ASP A 569 -23.46 7.53 -15.48
N LEU A 570 -22.99 7.06 -16.65
CA LEU A 570 -21.97 6.02 -16.73
C LEU A 570 -20.65 6.50 -16.12
N THR A 571 -20.20 5.78 -15.11
CA THR A 571 -18.92 6.00 -14.42
C THR A 571 -17.74 5.76 -15.36
N LYS A 572 -16.76 6.66 -15.32
CA LYS A 572 -15.43 6.41 -15.89
C LYS A 572 -14.73 5.30 -15.13
N VAL A 573 -13.75 4.66 -15.75
CA VAL A 573 -12.94 3.61 -15.12
C VAL A 573 -11.48 4.03 -15.11
N VAL A 574 -10.86 4.00 -13.93
CA VAL A 574 -9.44 4.25 -13.71
C VAL A 574 -8.73 2.92 -13.52
N ILE A 575 -7.99 2.48 -14.54
CA ILE A 575 -7.16 1.28 -14.44
C ILE A 575 -5.85 1.65 -13.74
N HIS A 576 -5.51 0.94 -12.67
CA HIS A 576 -4.25 1.12 -11.97
C HIS A 576 -3.75 -0.19 -11.37
N THR A 577 -2.91 -0.92 -12.10
CA THR A 577 -2.33 -2.17 -11.62
C THR A 577 -1.18 -1.89 -10.65
N PRO A 578 -1.29 -2.27 -9.36
CA PRO A 578 -0.29 -1.94 -8.35
C PRO A 578 0.92 -2.86 -8.42
N THR A 579 2.07 -2.34 -8.01
CA THR A 579 3.27 -3.10 -7.68
C THR A 579 4.02 -2.39 -6.56
N VAL A 580 4.71 -3.17 -5.71
CA VAL A 580 5.48 -2.71 -4.55
C VAL A 580 6.87 -3.35 -4.55
N CYS A 581 7.85 -2.66 -3.99
CA CYS A 581 9.24 -3.08 -3.91
C CYS A 581 9.82 -2.53 -2.60
N ASP A 582 9.81 -3.34 -1.54
CA ASP A 582 10.32 -2.96 -0.21
C ASP A 582 11.35 -4.02 0.20
N ALA A 583 12.62 -3.80 -0.16
CA ALA A 583 13.66 -4.80 -0.01
C ALA A 583 14.28 -4.73 1.39
N PHE A 584 14.67 -5.89 1.91
CA PHE A 584 15.47 -6.01 3.12
C PHE A 584 16.67 -6.92 2.87
N ILE A 585 17.77 -6.66 3.58
CA ILE A 585 18.97 -7.49 3.54
C ILE A 585 19.37 -7.92 4.95
N SER A 586 19.86 -9.14 5.09
CA SER A 586 20.31 -9.63 6.40
C SER A 586 21.55 -8.89 6.89
N ASN A 587 21.54 -8.53 8.17
CA ASN A 587 22.65 -7.84 8.83
C ASN A 587 23.76 -8.83 9.19
N LYS A 588 25.00 -8.60 8.70
CA LYS A 588 26.17 -9.45 8.98
C LYS A 588 27.19 -8.83 9.94
N ALA A 589 26.77 -7.90 10.80
CA ALA A 589 27.64 -7.27 11.80
C ALA A 589 28.40 -8.31 12.65
N SER A 590 27.75 -9.41 13.03
CA SER A 590 28.38 -10.46 13.86
C SER A 590 29.58 -11.17 13.20
N ALA A 591 29.75 -11.05 11.88
CA ALA A 591 30.90 -11.53 11.14
C ALA A 591 31.87 -10.40 10.73
N ASP A 592 31.48 -9.15 10.92
CA ASP A 592 32.23 -7.97 10.50
C ASP A 592 33.24 -7.52 11.57
N GLN A 593 34.49 -7.34 11.12
CA GLN A 593 35.66 -7.05 11.96
C GLN A 593 36.21 -5.64 11.73
N MET A 594 35.55 -4.80 10.93
CA MET A 594 35.99 -3.43 10.67
C MET A 594 36.16 -2.64 11.97
N ILE A 595 37.24 -1.85 12.04
CA ILE A 595 37.53 -0.94 13.16
C ILE A 595 36.59 0.27 13.10
N THR A 596 36.32 0.78 11.90
CA THR A 596 35.45 1.95 11.67
C THR A 596 34.32 1.63 10.66
N PRO A 597 33.35 0.76 11.01
CA PRO A 597 32.23 0.44 10.13
C PRO A 597 31.29 1.64 9.97
N ASP A 598 30.70 1.80 8.79
CA ASP A 598 29.62 2.77 8.56
C ASP A 598 28.29 2.20 9.04
N VAL A 599 27.92 2.57 10.27
CA VAL A 599 26.69 2.08 10.93
C VAL A 599 25.39 2.49 10.23
N SER A 600 25.43 3.37 9.21
CA SER A 600 24.27 3.70 8.38
C SER A 600 24.04 2.71 7.24
N LEU A 601 24.98 1.79 7.01
CA LEU A 601 24.95 0.79 5.94
C LEU A 601 24.75 -0.62 6.51
N SER A 602 24.16 -1.49 5.70
CA SER A 602 24.09 -2.91 6.07
C SER A 602 25.44 -3.60 5.81
N PRO A 603 26.09 -4.19 6.82
CA PRO A 603 27.38 -4.85 6.63
C PRO A 603 27.18 -6.19 5.93
N LEU A 604 28.04 -6.46 4.95
CA LEU A 604 28.23 -7.74 4.27
C LEU A 604 29.70 -8.15 4.40
N VAL A 605 29.95 -9.44 4.51
CA VAL A 605 31.30 -9.94 4.79
C VAL A 605 31.69 -11.00 3.78
N LEU A 606 32.89 -10.89 3.20
CA LEU A 606 33.41 -11.85 2.22
C LEU A 606 33.45 -13.28 2.79
N ASP A 607 33.26 -14.28 1.93
CA ASP A 607 33.17 -15.71 2.31
C ASP A 607 32.01 -16.03 3.27
N THR A 608 30.90 -15.30 3.16
CA THR A 608 29.70 -15.59 3.95
C THR A 608 28.42 -15.54 3.11
N PRO A 609 27.39 -16.32 3.49
CA PRO A 609 26.07 -16.18 2.92
C PRO A 609 25.35 -14.96 3.51
N PHE A 610 24.53 -14.30 2.69
CA PHE A 610 23.58 -13.27 3.09
C PHE A 610 22.22 -13.49 2.43
N THR A 611 21.21 -12.80 2.91
CA THR A 611 19.82 -13.06 2.53
C THR A 611 19.17 -11.77 2.11
N ILE A 612 18.46 -11.81 0.99
CA ILE A 612 17.57 -10.75 0.53
C ILE A 612 16.13 -11.17 0.81
N GLN A 613 15.33 -10.24 1.33
CA GLN A 613 13.88 -10.35 1.37
C GLN A 613 13.29 -9.29 0.45
N LEU A 614 12.41 -9.69 -0.47
CA LEU A 614 11.68 -8.79 -1.35
C LEU A 614 10.22 -9.27 -1.43
N PRO A 615 9.38 -8.98 -0.41
CA PRO A 615 8.00 -9.41 -0.37
C PRO A 615 7.14 -8.76 -1.47
N THR A 616 5.97 -9.35 -1.72
CA THR A 616 4.90 -8.76 -2.54
C THR A 616 3.89 -7.97 -1.70
N GLU A 617 4.03 -8.03 -0.38
CA GLU A 617 3.30 -7.19 0.57
C GLU A 617 3.95 -5.81 0.68
N GLY A 618 3.13 -4.77 0.78
CA GLY A 618 3.62 -3.41 0.98
C GLY A 618 2.51 -2.38 1.06
N GLU A 619 2.88 -1.14 1.37
CA GLU A 619 1.95 0.00 1.33
C GLU A 619 1.77 0.49 -0.12
N HIS A 620 0.54 0.86 -0.47
CA HIS A 620 0.21 1.54 -1.72
C HIS A 620 -0.71 2.75 -1.46
N LEU A 621 -1.42 3.24 -2.47
CA LEU A 621 -2.43 4.30 -2.36
C LEU A 621 -3.50 3.93 -1.33
N ASP A 622 -3.92 4.90 -0.54
CA ASP A 622 -5.01 4.75 0.44
C ASP A 622 -6.37 4.97 -0.24
N ILE A 623 -6.75 4.00 -1.07
CA ILE A 623 -8.03 3.93 -1.81
C ILE A 623 -8.63 2.52 -1.68
N ASP A 624 -9.92 2.37 -1.95
CA ASP A 624 -10.64 1.09 -1.80
C ASP A 624 -9.95 -0.03 -2.61
N GLY A 625 -9.60 -1.13 -1.93
CA GLY A 625 -8.91 -2.29 -2.51
C GLY A 625 -7.38 -2.20 -2.55
N TYR A 626 -6.79 -1.10 -2.09
CA TYR A 626 -5.34 -0.87 -1.98
C TYR A 626 -4.92 -0.73 -0.49
N GLY A 627 -3.88 0.06 -0.18
CA GLY A 627 -3.28 0.19 1.16
C GLY A 627 -2.15 -0.81 1.44
N TYR A 628 -2.01 -1.24 2.70
CA TYR A 628 -1.08 -2.32 3.07
C TYR A 628 -1.72 -3.68 2.76
N GLN A 629 -1.31 -4.31 1.65
CA GLN A 629 -1.84 -5.61 1.20
C GLN A 629 -0.76 -6.43 0.48
N ASP A 630 -1.09 -7.69 0.18
CA ASP A 630 -0.32 -8.53 -0.73
C ASP A 630 -0.72 -8.24 -2.18
N TYR A 631 0.24 -7.76 -2.98
CA TYR A 631 0.07 -7.44 -4.39
C TYR A 631 0.61 -8.53 -5.33
N ALA A 632 0.91 -9.74 -4.84
CA ALA A 632 1.47 -10.84 -5.64
C ALA A 632 0.70 -11.09 -6.95
N LYS A 633 -0.64 -11.03 -6.89
CA LYS A 633 -1.53 -11.20 -8.05
C LYS A 633 -1.20 -10.27 -9.22
N TYR A 634 -0.66 -9.08 -8.95
CA TYR A 634 -0.43 -8.01 -9.92
C TYR A 634 1.04 -7.84 -10.29
N ILE A 635 1.94 -8.61 -9.66
CA ILE A 635 3.39 -8.55 -9.89
C ILE A 635 3.79 -9.68 -10.86
N LYS A 636 4.42 -9.31 -11.97
CA LYS A 636 4.94 -10.22 -12.98
C LYS A 636 6.25 -10.87 -12.54
N SER A 637 7.18 -10.04 -12.09
CA SER A 637 8.52 -10.45 -11.65
C SER A 637 9.05 -9.50 -10.58
N ARG A 638 9.90 -10.04 -9.72
CA ARG A 638 10.69 -9.32 -8.73
C ARG A 638 12.14 -9.59 -9.03
N GLU A 639 12.96 -8.56 -9.03
CA GLU A 639 14.32 -8.65 -9.53
C GLU A 639 15.30 -7.87 -8.67
N VAL A 640 16.51 -8.39 -8.55
CA VAL A 640 17.65 -7.77 -7.88
C VAL A 640 18.83 -7.65 -8.83
N LYS A 641 19.62 -6.60 -8.70
CA LYS A 641 20.85 -6.40 -9.45
C LYS A 641 21.96 -5.94 -8.50
N PHE A 642 22.93 -6.82 -8.32
CA PHE A 642 24.10 -6.56 -7.48
C PHE A 642 25.16 -5.77 -8.26
N PRO A 643 25.81 -4.77 -7.66
CA PRO A 643 26.95 -4.07 -8.26
C PRO A 643 28.26 -4.86 -8.12
N PHE A 644 28.21 -6.05 -7.51
CA PHE A 644 29.31 -6.98 -7.32
C PHE A 644 28.85 -8.41 -7.66
N ASP A 645 29.82 -9.31 -7.81
CA ASP A 645 29.56 -10.72 -8.09
C ASP A 645 28.94 -11.42 -6.87
N VAL A 646 27.99 -12.33 -7.13
CA VAL A 646 27.38 -13.17 -6.09
C VAL A 646 27.15 -14.59 -6.60
N TYR A 647 26.82 -15.50 -5.70
CA TYR A 647 26.28 -16.82 -6.04
C TYR A 647 24.88 -17.00 -5.47
N GLU A 648 23.99 -17.64 -6.23
CA GLU A 648 22.76 -18.24 -5.73
C GLU A 648 22.94 -19.77 -5.74
N GLY A 649 23.14 -20.38 -4.56
CA GLY A 649 23.60 -21.76 -4.46
C GLY A 649 24.97 -21.93 -5.13
N SER A 650 25.06 -22.72 -6.20
CA SER A 650 26.27 -22.90 -7.02
C SER A 650 26.27 -22.08 -8.32
N THR A 651 25.20 -21.32 -8.59
CA THR A 651 25.04 -20.50 -9.80
C THR A 651 25.76 -19.18 -9.62
N TYR A 652 26.76 -18.91 -10.47
CA TYR A 652 27.46 -17.62 -10.49
C TYR A 652 26.63 -16.54 -11.18
N ILE A 653 26.50 -15.38 -10.52
CA ILE A 653 25.82 -14.19 -11.02
C ILE A 653 26.86 -13.07 -11.09
N ARG A 654 27.10 -12.59 -12.31
CA ARG A 654 28.04 -11.49 -12.57
C ARG A 654 27.43 -10.14 -12.15
N ALA A 655 28.26 -9.27 -11.58
CA ALA A 655 27.91 -7.89 -11.29
C ALA A 655 27.17 -7.18 -12.45
N GLY A 656 26.14 -6.40 -12.13
CA GLY A 656 25.34 -5.63 -13.08
C GLY A 656 24.23 -6.42 -13.79
N THR A 657 24.01 -7.68 -13.42
CA THR A 657 22.96 -8.54 -14.01
C THR A 657 21.67 -8.50 -13.19
N TRP A 658 20.52 -8.29 -13.83
CA TRP A 658 19.21 -8.47 -13.19
C TRP A 658 18.90 -9.96 -13.02
N VAL A 659 18.52 -10.35 -11.80
CA VAL A 659 18.17 -11.72 -11.43
C VAL A 659 16.76 -11.74 -10.88
N THR A 660 15.91 -12.61 -11.43
CA THR A 660 14.53 -12.79 -10.98
C THR A 660 14.47 -13.64 -9.72
N LEU A 661 13.85 -13.11 -8.67
CA LEU A 661 13.61 -13.82 -7.40
C LEU A 661 12.30 -14.60 -7.47
N THR A 662 12.38 -15.90 -7.18
CA THR A 662 11.21 -16.80 -7.19
C THR A 662 10.56 -16.95 -5.81
N GLN A 663 11.22 -16.49 -4.75
CA GLN A 663 10.77 -16.57 -3.36
C GLN A 663 10.87 -15.20 -2.70
N ASP A 664 10.11 -14.99 -1.64
CA ASP A 664 10.15 -13.74 -0.86
C ASP A 664 11.49 -13.57 -0.18
N GLU A 665 12.12 -14.68 0.23
CA GLU A 665 13.44 -14.73 0.83
C GLU A 665 14.37 -15.54 -0.07
N THR A 666 15.54 -14.99 -0.42
CA THR A 666 16.54 -15.66 -1.26
C THR A 666 17.93 -15.52 -0.63
N SER A 667 18.66 -16.64 -0.55
CA SER A 667 20.01 -16.70 0.01
C SER A 667 21.07 -16.59 -1.10
N PHE A 668 22.01 -15.69 -0.90
CA PHE A 668 23.15 -15.46 -1.77
C PHE A 668 24.45 -15.70 -1.00
N TYR A 669 25.53 -15.98 -1.72
CA TYR A 669 26.87 -16.09 -1.15
C TYR A 669 27.80 -15.03 -1.76
N LEU A 670 28.55 -14.34 -0.90
CA LEU A 670 29.47 -13.27 -1.29
C LEU A 670 30.89 -13.82 -1.50
N PRO A 671 31.38 -13.87 -2.75
CA PRO A 671 32.66 -14.50 -3.06
C PRO A 671 33.87 -13.64 -2.67
N ILE A 672 34.99 -14.31 -2.37
CA ILE A 672 36.19 -13.70 -1.79
C ILE A 672 36.85 -12.60 -2.63
N TRP A 673 36.61 -12.55 -3.95
CA TRP A 673 37.25 -11.58 -4.87
C TRP A 673 36.45 -10.31 -5.10
N VAL A 674 35.29 -10.17 -4.45
CA VAL A 674 34.58 -8.88 -4.43
C VAL A 674 35.45 -7.87 -3.71
N ASP A 675 35.63 -6.70 -4.31
CA ASP A 675 36.40 -5.64 -3.68
C ASP A 675 35.65 -5.11 -2.45
N GLU A 676 36.37 -4.89 -1.36
CA GLU A 676 35.81 -4.25 -0.18
C GLU A 676 35.39 -2.81 -0.50
N GLY A 677 34.28 -2.34 0.09
CA GLY A 677 33.78 -0.99 -0.15
C GLY A 677 32.28 -0.84 0.02
N LYS A 678 31.77 0.34 -0.35
CA LYS A 678 30.36 0.72 -0.21
C LYS A 678 29.64 0.58 -1.54
N TYR A 679 28.47 -0.03 -1.52
CA TYR A 679 27.73 -0.43 -2.70
C TYR A 679 26.24 -0.15 -2.56
N ASN A 680 25.56 0.01 -3.70
CA ASN A 680 24.11 0.10 -3.77
C ASN A 680 23.56 -1.07 -4.59
N ILE A 681 22.69 -1.85 -3.99
CA ILE A 681 21.99 -2.97 -4.63
C ILE A 681 20.65 -2.43 -5.13
N ASP A 682 20.36 -2.63 -6.42
CA ASP A 682 19.11 -2.17 -7.03
C ASP A 682 18.07 -3.30 -7.03
N PHE A 683 16.82 -2.95 -6.73
CA PHE A 683 15.67 -3.85 -6.77
C PHE A 683 14.58 -3.28 -7.65
N ARG A 684 13.78 -4.17 -8.25
CA ARG A 684 12.54 -3.76 -8.92
C ARG A 684 11.48 -4.85 -8.86
N SER A 685 10.23 -4.42 -8.81
CA SER A 685 9.03 -5.24 -9.00
C SER A 685 8.25 -4.71 -10.19
N ILE A 686 7.93 -5.59 -11.13
CA ILE A 686 7.32 -5.23 -12.41
C ILE A 686 5.86 -5.67 -12.40
N SER A 687 4.91 -4.78 -12.73
CA SER A 687 3.49 -5.15 -12.80
C SER A 687 3.18 -6.05 -14.01
N ILE A 688 2.11 -6.85 -13.93
CA ILE A 688 1.66 -7.77 -15.01
C ILE A 688 1.34 -7.08 -16.34
N ASN A 689 1.02 -5.79 -16.33
CA ASN A 689 0.72 -5.00 -17.50
C ASN A 689 1.88 -4.10 -17.96
N ALA A 690 3.07 -4.21 -17.36
CA ALA A 690 4.19 -3.31 -17.66
C ALA A 690 4.74 -3.51 -19.09
N GLU A 691 5.12 -4.74 -19.44
CA GLU A 691 5.84 -5.04 -20.69
C GLU A 691 5.00 -4.71 -21.93
N THR A 692 3.73 -5.13 -21.96
CA THR A 692 2.81 -4.89 -23.07
C THR A 692 2.51 -3.41 -23.30
N ASN A 693 2.75 -2.56 -22.31
CA ASN A 693 2.49 -1.11 -22.37
C ASN A 693 3.76 -0.25 -22.40
N GLY A 694 4.94 -0.85 -22.65
CA GLY A 694 6.22 -0.14 -22.65
C GLY A 694 6.50 0.55 -21.31
N GLY A 695 6.08 -0.07 -20.20
CA GLY A 695 6.12 0.47 -18.85
C GLY A 695 7.38 0.13 -18.06
N ILE A 696 8.30 -0.68 -18.60
CA ILE A 696 9.48 -1.17 -17.89
C ILE A 696 10.36 -0.03 -17.36
N ASP A 697 10.49 1.06 -18.12
CA ASP A 697 11.29 2.23 -17.72
C ASP A 697 10.46 3.28 -16.95
N LYS A 698 9.17 3.02 -16.69
CA LYS A 698 8.28 3.91 -15.94
C LYS A 698 8.25 3.48 -14.47
N THR A 699 9.29 3.87 -13.77
CA THR A 699 9.61 3.42 -12.42
C THR A 699 9.21 4.42 -11.34
N GLN A 700 8.97 3.93 -10.13
CA GLN A 700 8.81 4.75 -8.94
C GLN A 700 9.35 4.04 -7.70
N GLU A 701 9.92 4.81 -6.78
CA GLU A 701 10.47 4.29 -5.53
C GLU A 701 9.37 3.66 -4.64
N LEU A 702 9.64 2.47 -4.10
CA LEU A 702 8.82 1.64 -3.21
C LEU A 702 7.48 1.12 -3.75
N ALA A 703 6.75 1.91 -4.52
CA ALA A 703 5.47 1.54 -5.11
C ALA A 703 5.16 2.42 -6.32
N ASN A 704 4.44 1.90 -7.30
CA ASN A 704 3.98 2.68 -8.46
C ASN A 704 2.78 3.59 -8.15
N LEU A 705 2.87 4.47 -7.15
CA LEU A 705 1.76 5.32 -6.70
C LEU A 705 1.21 6.27 -7.78
N GLU A 706 2.05 6.70 -8.72
CA GLU A 706 1.65 7.50 -9.86
C GLU A 706 1.14 6.60 -10.99
N ARG A 707 -0.04 6.91 -11.53
CA ARG A 707 -0.76 6.04 -12.50
C ARG A 707 0.05 5.70 -13.75
N ASN A 708 0.97 6.55 -14.15
CA ASN A 708 1.80 6.34 -15.34
C ASN A 708 2.95 5.35 -15.11
N ASN A 709 3.22 4.96 -13.87
CA ASN A 709 4.30 4.04 -13.51
C ASN A 709 3.79 2.60 -13.42
N TYR A 710 4.66 1.66 -13.79
CA TYR A 710 4.37 0.23 -13.88
C TYR A 710 5.37 -0.62 -13.09
N VAL A 711 6.47 0.00 -12.63
CA VAL A 711 7.55 -0.68 -11.93
C VAL A 711 7.80 0.03 -10.61
N ALA A 712 7.80 -0.71 -9.52
CA ALA A 712 8.30 -0.24 -8.24
C ALA A 712 9.79 -0.55 -8.12
N THR A 713 10.59 0.36 -7.59
CA THR A 713 12.04 0.19 -7.42
C THR A 713 12.46 0.48 -6.00
N ASP A 714 13.53 -0.17 -5.55
CA ASP A 714 14.16 0.11 -4.26
C ASP A 714 15.68 0.01 -4.39
N GLN A 715 16.40 0.61 -3.45
CA GLN A 715 17.86 0.57 -3.41
C GLN A 715 18.35 0.42 -1.97
N LEU A 716 19.13 -0.63 -1.72
CA LEU A 716 19.77 -0.85 -0.42
C LEU A 716 21.26 -0.54 -0.49
N SER A 717 21.73 0.28 0.44
CA SER A 717 23.15 0.59 0.59
C SER A 717 23.81 -0.37 1.58
N VAL A 718 24.95 -0.93 1.17
CA VAL A 718 25.70 -1.94 1.92
C VAL A 718 27.18 -1.59 1.99
N GLU A 719 27.87 -2.11 3.01
CA GLU A 719 29.34 -2.05 3.12
C GLU A 719 29.89 -3.47 3.13
N VAL A 720 30.74 -3.80 2.16
CA VAL A 720 31.41 -5.10 2.04
C VAL A 720 32.77 -5.03 2.72
N SER A 721 33.00 -5.90 3.70
CA SER A 721 34.27 -6.04 4.41
C SER A 721 34.93 -7.40 4.24
N GLY A 722 36.25 -7.39 4.32
CA GLY A 722 37.10 -8.57 4.44
C GLY A 722 37.09 -9.17 5.85
N ARG A 723 37.98 -10.13 6.10
CA ARG A 723 38.06 -10.85 7.38
C ARG A 723 39.50 -11.17 7.76
N VAL A 724 39.75 -11.31 9.07
CA VAL A 724 41.00 -11.83 9.64
C VAL A 724 40.68 -12.95 10.65
N TYR A 725 41.22 -14.14 10.45
CA TYR A 725 40.85 -15.32 11.25
C TYR A 725 41.93 -16.41 11.21
N GLY A 726 41.70 -17.51 11.92
CA GLY A 726 42.49 -18.73 11.80
C GLY A 726 43.88 -18.62 12.42
N LEU A 727 44.05 -17.79 13.45
CA LEU A 727 45.30 -17.71 14.20
C LEU A 727 45.62 -19.10 14.80
N LYS A 728 46.80 -19.61 14.47
CA LYS A 728 47.28 -20.90 14.99
C LYS A 728 48.79 -20.97 15.14
N LEU A 729 49.23 -21.67 16.18
CA LEU A 729 50.61 -22.03 16.50
C LEU A 729 50.92 -23.39 15.87
N PHE A 730 51.99 -23.45 15.09
CA PHE A 730 52.35 -24.67 14.35
C PHE A 730 53.78 -25.15 14.64
N ASP A 731 54.55 -24.46 15.48
CA ASP A 731 55.86 -24.92 15.93
C ASP A 731 56.35 -24.20 17.20
N ILE A 732 57.13 -24.92 18.03
CA ILE A 732 57.84 -24.40 19.21
C ILE A 732 59.28 -24.92 19.15
N SER A 733 60.29 -24.04 19.25
CA SER A 733 61.70 -24.39 19.01
C SER A 733 62.43 -25.10 20.18
N ASP A 734 61.70 -25.58 21.18
CA ASP A 734 62.26 -26.32 22.33
C ASP A 734 62.47 -27.79 21.92
N TYR A 735 63.58 -28.03 21.22
CA TYR A 735 63.93 -29.34 20.66
C TYR A 735 64.94 -30.07 21.55
N PRO A 736 64.76 -31.38 21.77
CA PRO A 736 63.84 -32.29 21.06
C PRO A 736 62.42 -32.38 21.65
N ILE A 737 62.11 -31.67 22.73
CA ILE A 737 60.84 -31.83 23.49
C ILE A 737 59.61 -31.69 22.58
N TRP A 738 59.56 -30.63 21.78
CA TRP A 738 58.43 -30.32 20.89
C TRP A 738 58.65 -30.74 19.43
N GLU A 739 59.84 -31.24 19.10
CA GLU A 739 60.23 -31.55 17.72
C GLU A 739 59.28 -32.57 17.10
N ASN A 740 59.08 -33.71 17.75
CA ASN A 740 58.21 -34.78 17.23
C ASN A 740 56.71 -34.45 17.25
N VAL A 741 56.31 -33.33 17.87
CA VAL A 741 54.93 -32.84 17.81
C VAL A 741 54.71 -32.10 16.49
N PHE A 742 55.62 -31.19 16.14
CA PHE A 742 55.45 -30.26 15.02
C PHE A 742 56.23 -30.64 13.77
N ARG A 743 57.22 -31.52 13.88
CA ARG A 743 58.10 -31.95 12.79
C ARG A 743 57.98 -33.45 12.56
N GLN A 744 58.25 -33.84 11.31
CA GLN A 744 58.46 -35.23 10.94
C GLN A 744 59.82 -35.70 11.45
N GLU A 745 59.93 -36.97 11.79
CA GLU A 745 61.18 -37.56 12.30
C GLU A 745 62.36 -37.27 11.37
N ASN A 746 63.47 -36.79 11.93
CA ASN A 746 64.70 -36.42 11.20
C ASN A 746 64.49 -35.44 10.03
N SER A 747 63.50 -34.53 10.13
CA SER A 747 63.11 -33.64 9.04
C SER A 747 62.60 -32.29 9.52
N LEU A 748 62.87 -31.21 8.78
CA LEU A 748 62.28 -29.89 9.03
C LEU A 748 60.85 -29.77 8.48
N ARG A 749 60.29 -30.81 7.87
CA ARG A 749 58.90 -30.80 7.40
C ARG A 749 57.93 -30.82 8.57
N LEU A 750 56.86 -30.03 8.47
CA LEU A 750 55.82 -29.98 9.48
C LEU A 750 55.02 -31.30 9.54
N SER A 751 54.63 -31.72 10.74
CA SER A 751 53.75 -32.88 10.98
C SER A 751 52.28 -32.59 10.61
N GLY A 752 51.90 -31.31 10.58
CA GLY A 752 50.52 -30.84 10.42
C GLY A 752 49.80 -30.54 11.75
N PHE A 753 50.36 -30.96 12.88
CA PHE A 753 49.83 -30.65 14.21
C PHE A 753 49.89 -29.15 14.51
N ASN A 754 48.87 -28.61 15.17
CA ASN A 754 48.79 -27.19 15.53
C ASN A 754 47.89 -26.95 16.75
N TYR A 755 48.06 -25.79 17.39
CA TYR A 755 47.14 -25.24 18.37
C TYR A 755 46.41 -24.04 17.78
N THR A 756 45.10 -23.99 17.90
CA THR A 756 44.25 -22.88 17.41
C THR A 756 43.77 -21.99 18.54
N VAL A 757 43.14 -20.86 18.19
CA VAL A 757 42.41 -20.01 19.15
C VAL A 757 41.43 -20.82 19.99
N GLY A 758 40.58 -21.62 19.35
CA GLY A 758 39.57 -22.39 20.05
C GLY A 758 39.11 -23.64 19.30
N THR A 759 37.95 -24.15 19.69
CA THR A 759 37.36 -25.38 19.14
C THR A 759 36.56 -25.17 17.87
N ASN A 760 36.21 -23.93 17.55
CA ASN A 760 35.38 -23.62 16.39
C ASN A 760 36.23 -23.20 15.18
N ASP A 761 35.61 -23.22 14.00
CA ASP A 761 36.16 -22.64 12.77
C ASP A 761 35.90 -21.13 12.69
N GLN A 762 36.26 -20.53 11.56
CA GLN A 762 36.10 -19.09 11.35
C GLN A 762 34.66 -18.60 11.31
N ASN A 763 33.69 -19.51 11.16
CA ASN A 763 32.27 -19.22 11.11
C ASN A 763 31.56 -19.58 12.43
N GLY A 764 32.31 -19.97 13.46
CA GLY A 764 31.79 -20.34 14.76
C GLY A 764 31.20 -21.76 14.82
N VAL A 765 31.51 -22.61 13.84
CA VAL A 765 31.08 -24.02 13.81
C VAL A 765 32.10 -24.87 14.56
N ASP A 766 31.65 -25.69 15.51
CA ASP A 766 32.53 -26.60 16.25
C ASP A 766 33.22 -27.61 15.31
N THR A 767 34.54 -27.71 15.42
CA THR A 767 35.37 -28.61 14.62
C THR A 767 35.60 -29.97 15.28
N GLY A 768 35.10 -30.18 16.51
CA GLY A 768 35.39 -31.36 17.32
C GLY A 768 36.82 -31.37 17.86
N ARG A 769 37.55 -30.25 17.76
CA ARG A 769 38.91 -30.14 18.28
C ARG A 769 38.92 -30.31 19.78
N ASN A 770 39.87 -31.10 20.28
CA ASN A 770 40.09 -31.25 21.72
C ASN A 770 40.52 -29.90 22.33
N PRO A 771 39.83 -29.35 23.36
CA PRO A 771 40.20 -28.10 24.03
C PRO A 771 41.64 -28.06 24.56
N LYS A 772 42.25 -29.23 24.83
CA LYS A 772 43.68 -29.36 25.16
C LYS A 772 44.59 -28.74 24.09
N TYR A 773 44.20 -28.83 22.81
CA TYR A 773 44.97 -28.38 21.65
C TYR A 773 44.55 -27.00 21.15
N THR A 774 44.26 -26.10 22.09
CA THR A 774 43.92 -24.69 21.86
C THR A 774 44.81 -23.78 22.70
N PHE A 775 44.83 -22.49 22.39
CA PHE A 775 45.40 -21.46 23.25
C PHE A 775 44.61 -21.34 24.58
N THR A 776 45.20 -20.85 25.67
CA THR A 776 46.65 -20.70 25.94
C THR A 776 47.29 -22.03 26.38
N LEU A 777 48.56 -22.26 26.05
CA LEU A 777 49.27 -23.49 26.45
C LEU A 777 49.67 -23.48 27.94
N LEU A 778 49.24 -24.51 28.66
CA LEU A 778 49.56 -24.81 30.07
C LEU A 778 50.23 -26.17 30.17
N ASN A 779 50.96 -26.43 31.26
CA ASN A 779 51.49 -27.77 31.53
C ASN A 779 50.38 -28.82 31.50
N GLY A 780 50.51 -29.78 30.60
CA GLY A 780 49.42 -30.69 30.21
C GLY A 780 48.94 -30.50 28.79
N SER A 781 49.35 -29.43 28.09
CA SER A 781 48.94 -29.18 26.70
C SER A 781 49.72 -30.04 25.71
N HIS A 782 50.94 -30.49 26.05
CA HIS A 782 51.74 -31.33 25.15
C HIS A 782 51.03 -32.67 24.86
N PRO A 783 51.01 -33.16 23.62
CA PRO A 783 50.32 -34.40 23.26
C PRO A 783 50.85 -35.63 24.00
N GLY A 784 52.18 -35.76 24.08
CA GLY A 784 52.87 -36.93 24.67
C GLY A 784 53.37 -36.78 26.11
N TYR A 785 53.35 -35.59 26.71
CA TYR A 785 53.95 -35.33 28.02
C TYR A 785 52.96 -34.56 28.90
N SER A 786 52.52 -35.16 30.00
CA SER A 786 51.48 -34.57 30.85
C SER A 786 51.95 -33.33 31.60
N ASN A 787 53.25 -33.15 31.86
CA ASN A 787 53.78 -32.02 32.64
C ASN A 787 54.34 -30.87 31.78
N ILE A 788 54.19 -30.93 30.45
CA ILE A 788 54.77 -29.96 29.51
C ILE A 788 53.65 -29.15 28.83
N GLY A 789 53.89 -27.86 28.64
CA GLY A 789 53.01 -26.99 27.85
C GLY A 789 53.38 -25.51 27.94
N ALA A 790 53.58 -24.96 29.13
CA ALA A 790 54.12 -23.61 29.26
C ALA A 790 55.56 -23.56 28.73
N ILE A 791 55.96 -22.44 28.12
CA ILE A 791 57.21 -22.33 27.36
C ILE A 791 58.33 -21.73 28.23
N LYS A 792 59.58 -22.19 28.07
CA LYS A 792 60.73 -21.50 28.70
C LYS A 792 61.08 -20.26 27.90
N THR A 793 61.51 -19.21 28.59
CA THR A 793 62.00 -17.99 27.94
C THR A 793 63.20 -18.34 27.02
N GLY A 794 63.33 -17.65 25.89
CA GLY A 794 64.33 -17.92 24.86
C GLY A 794 63.88 -18.86 23.72
N TYR A 795 62.84 -19.68 23.91
CA TYR A 795 62.31 -20.52 22.84
C TYR A 795 61.27 -19.80 21.97
N VAL A 796 61.32 -20.08 20.67
CA VAL A 796 60.53 -19.44 19.62
C VAL A 796 59.21 -20.16 19.40
N THR A 797 58.14 -19.37 19.24
CA THR A 797 56.84 -19.84 18.77
C THR A 797 56.62 -19.37 17.33
N ARG A 798 56.05 -20.24 16.49
CA ARG A 798 55.73 -19.93 15.09
C ARG A 798 54.24 -20.03 14.86
N PHE A 799 53.64 -18.98 14.34
CA PHE A 799 52.20 -18.90 14.14
C PHE A 799 51.85 -18.38 12.76
N GLN A 800 50.61 -18.63 12.36
CA GLN A 800 50.06 -18.09 11.13
C GLN A 800 48.60 -17.69 11.34
N LEU A 801 48.12 -16.81 10.48
CA LEU A 801 46.70 -16.44 10.36
C LEU A 801 46.35 -16.17 8.90
N THR A 802 45.05 -16.07 8.63
CA THR A 802 44.49 -15.84 7.30
C THR A 802 43.75 -14.51 7.25
N THR A 803 43.86 -13.81 6.12
CA THR A 803 42.99 -12.69 5.76
C THR A 803 42.24 -12.98 4.46
N ILE A 804 41.03 -12.42 4.33
CA ILE A 804 40.25 -12.35 3.09
C ILE A 804 39.99 -10.88 2.78
N GLY A 805 40.06 -10.51 1.50
CA GLY A 805 39.81 -9.16 1.00
C GLY A 805 41.04 -8.52 0.38
N ASN A 806 41.06 -7.20 0.35
CA ASN A 806 42.02 -6.35 -0.36
C ASN A 806 43.35 -6.16 0.41
N MET A 807 43.79 -7.19 1.13
CA MET A 807 45.01 -7.24 1.96
C MET A 807 46.27 -7.70 1.17
N TYR A 808 46.35 -7.35 -0.11
CA TYR A 808 47.40 -7.80 -1.03
C TYR A 808 48.29 -6.70 -1.63
N SER A 809 48.17 -5.45 -1.18
CA SER A 809 49.09 -4.34 -1.47
C SER A 809 50.46 -4.55 -0.80
N ASN A 810 51.45 -3.72 -1.15
CA ASN A 810 52.78 -3.71 -0.51
C ASN A 810 52.82 -2.93 0.81
N GLN A 811 51.80 -2.10 1.07
CA GLN A 811 51.65 -1.33 2.32
C GLN A 811 50.79 -2.06 3.35
N ASP A 812 50.23 -3.22 2.99
CA ASP A 812 49.39 -3.99 3.88
C ASP A 812 50.24 -4.85 4.81
N PHE A 813 49.84 -4.90 6.07
CA PHE A 813 50.48 -5.75 7.07
C PHE A 813 49.50 -6.11 8.19
N VAL A 814 49.88 -7.16 8.93
CA VAL A 814 49.26 -7.49 10.21
C VAL A 814 50.08 -6.84 11.31
N HIS A 815 49.42 -6.10 12.18
CA HIS A 815 50.01 -5.49 13.36
C HIS A 815 49.55 -6.26 14.59
N ILE A 816 50.50 -6.73 15.40
CA ILE A 816 50.21 -7.35 16.70
C ILE A 816 50.91 -6.54 17.78
N LYS A 817 50.16 -6.17 18.82
CA LYS A 817 50.66 -5.45 19.99
C LYS A 817 50.61 -6.38 21.21
N PRO A 818 51.75 -6.98 21.60
CA PRO A 818 51.84 -7.78 22.81
C PRO A 818 51.63 -6.94 24.07
N THR A 819 50.84 -7.45 25.01
CA THR A 819 50.77 -6.99 26.40
C THR A 819 51.05 -8.15 27.35
N PHE A 820 51.47 -7.84 28.57
CA PHE A 820 52.04 -8.84 29.48
C PHE A 820 51.34 -8.83 30.82
N TYR A 821 51.02 -10.03 31.30
CA TYR A 821 50.47 -10.25 32.62
C TYR A 821 51.30 -11.31 33.36
N TYR A 822 51.35 -11.21 34.67
CA TYR A 822 51.88 -12.26 35.53
C TYR A 822 50.72 -13.02 36.18
N VAL A 823 50.85 -14.35 36.24
CA VAL A 823 50.06 -15.22 37.12
C VAL A 823 51.00 -16.07 37.96
N ASP A 824 50.58 -16.43 39.17
CA ASP A 824 51.38 -17.32 40.01
C ASP A 824 51.43 -18.76 39.47
N SER A 825 52.25 -19.62 40.09
CA SER A 825 52.40 -21.02 39.66
C SER A 825 51.12 -21.87 39.65
N LYS A 826 50.03 -21.41 40.28
CA LYS A 826 48.71 -22.07 40.32
C LYS A 826 47.67 -21.37 39.43
N GLY A 827 48.05 -20.34 38.69
CA GLY A 827 47.16 -19.59 37.80
C GLY A 827 46.40 -18.44 38.48
N GLY A 828 46.67 -18.18 39.76
CA GLY A 828 46.07 -17.06 40.50
C GLY A 828 46.84 -15.75 40.33
N ASN A 829 46.37 -14.70 41.02
CA ASN A 829 47.05 -13.41 41.15
C ASN A 829 47.42 -12.74 39.82
N ARG A 830 46.51 -12.79 38.84
CA ARG A 830 46.69 -12.11 37.55
C ARG A 830 46.89 -10.61 37.75
N GLN A 831 47.99 -10.08 37.24
CA GLN A 831 48.28 -8.63 37.27
C GLN A 831 49.06 -8.18 36.02
N PRO A 832 48.84 -6.96 35.51
CA PRO A 832 49.65 -6.42 34.42
C PRO A 832 51.10 -6.19 34.89
N VAL A 833 52.06 -6.43 33.99
CA VAL A 833 53.49 -6.36 34.32
C VAL A 833 54.31 -5.63 33.28
N ASP A 834 55.42 -5.04 33.73
CA ASP A 834 56.51 -4.60 32.86
C ASP A 834 57.59 -5.69 32.80
N LEU A 835 58.16 -5.87 31.60
CA LEU A 835 59.24 -6.83 31.36
C LEU A 835 60.55 -6.09 31.10
N TYR A 836 61.62 -6.57 31.74
CA TYR A 836 62.99 -6.11 31.54
C TYR A 836 63.84 -7.28 31.06
N TYR A 837 64.67 -7.07 30.04
CA TYR A 837 65.52 -8.13 29.50
C TYR A 837 66.97 -7.70 29.35
N SER A 838 67.85 -8.68 29.27
CA SER A 838 69.25 -8.48 28.91
C SER A 838 69.58 -9.29 27.66
N GLU A 839 70.07 -8.63 26.60
CA GLU A 839 70.45 -9.28 25.34
C GLU A 839 71.56 -8.48 24.66
N THR A 840 72.31 -9.13 23.77
CA THR A 840 73.30 -8.44 22.94
C THR A 840 72.65 -7.92 21.66
N PHE A 841 72.59 -6.61 21.48
CA PHE A 841 72.20 -5.97 20.22
C PHE A 841 72.97 -4.66 20.04
N ARG A 842 73.07 -4.20 18.78
CA ARG A 842 73.97 -3.08 18.39
C ARG A 842 75.44 -3.31 18.79
N GLY A 843 75.89 -4.56 18.82
CA GLY A 843 77.27 -4.93 19.10
C GLY A 843 77.69 -4.91 20.57
N GLN A 844 76.78 -4.69 21.52
CA GLN A 844 77.09 -4.67 22.96
C GLN A 844 75.99 -5.34 23.79
N LYS A 845 76.35 -5.86 24.97
CA LYS A 845 75.37 -6.41 25.92
C LYS A 845 74.58 -5.25 26.52
N GLN A 846 73.28 -5.24 26.27
CA GLN A 846 72.34 -4.35 26.94
C GLN A 846 71.74 -5.08 28.14
N ILE A 847 71.60 -4.39 29.26
CA ILE A 847 71.13 -4.97 30.53
C ILE A 847 69.90 -4.18 30.97
N LEU A 848 68.89 -4.88 31.51
CA LEU A 848 67.66 -4.27 32.02
C LEU A 848 66.98 -3.33 31.00
N VAL A 849 66.84 -3.78 29.75
CA VAL A 849 66.06 -3.07 28.74
C VAL A 849 64.58 -3.34 28.98
N LYS A 850 63.82 -2.29 29.27
CA LYS A 850 62.35 -2.39 29.38
C LYS A 850 61.74 -2.67 28.00
N VAL A 851 60.90 -3.70 27.88
CA VAL A 851 60.11 -3.96 26.67
C VAL A 851 59.22 -2.76 26.37
N GLY A 852 59.20 -2.31 25.12
CA GLY A 852 58.47 -1.08 24.71
C GLY A 852 59.21 0.23 24.98
N SER A 853 60.40 0.19 25.60
CA SER A 853 61.24 1.39 25.70
C SER A 853 61.81 1.81 24.34
N PHE A 854 62.30 3.04 24.25
CA PHE A 854 63.07 3.49 23.08
C PHE A 854 64.22 2.53 22.74
N MET A 855 64.83 1.89 23.74
CA MET A 855 65.93 0.96 23.48
C MET A 855 65.47 -0.39 22.92
N ASP A 856 64.29 -0.86 23.32
CA ASP A 856 63.67 -2.08 22.76
C ASP A 856 63.41 -1.95 21.25
N GLN A 857 63.09 -0.75 20.77
CA GLN A 857 62.83 -0.48 19.35
C GLN A 857 64.04 -0.74 18.43
N PHE A 858 65.26 -0.78 18.97
CA PHE A 858 66.46 -1.13 18.20
C PHE A 858 66.75 -2.63 18.19
N ASN A 859 66.08 -3.42 19.03
CA ASN A 859 66.24 -4.86 19.09
C ASN A 859 65.24 -5.59 18.17
N THR A 860 65.26 -5.21 16.88
CA THR A 860 64.34 -5.78 15.89
C THR A 860 64.84 -7.12 15.36
N LYS A 861 63.95 -8.11 15.35
CA LYS A 861 64.20 -9.42 14.74
C LYS A 861 63.68 -9.42 13.30
N ALA A 862 64.48 -9.94 12.37
CA ALA A 862 64.20 -9.88 10.94
C ALA A 862 64.19 -11.28 10.31
N TYR A 863 63.20 -11.53 9.45
CA TYR A 863 62.89 -12.86 8.94
C TYR A 863 62.53 -12.83 7.45
N ARG A 864 62.50 -14.02 6.84
CA ARG A 864 62.21 -14.26 5.42
C ARG A 864 61.38 -15.54 5.26
N LEU A 865 60.53 -15.61 4.24
CA LEU A 865 59.73 -16.82 3.96
C LEU A 865 60.57 -18.06 3.65
N GLY A 866 61.79 -17.87 3.14
CA GLY A 866 62.70 -18.98 2.84
C GLY A 866 63.34 -19.64 4.06
N ASP A 867 63.02 -19.21 5.29
CA ASP A 867 63.47 -19.92 6.49
C ASP A 867 62.79 -21.30 6.55
N PRO A 868 63.55 -22.41 6.61
CA PRO A 868 62.98 -23.75 6.61
C PRO A 868 62.11 -24.02 7.83
N TYR A 869 62.30 -23.29 8.94
CA TYR A 869 61.47 -23.47 10.13
C TYR A 869 60.05 -22.89 9.96
N PHE A 870 59.80 -21.93 9.06
CA PHE A 870 58.41 -21.57 8.74
C PHE A 870 57.66 -22.69 8.02
N GLY A 871 58.38 -23.62 7.37
CA GLY A 871 57.76 -24.76 6.68
C GLY A 871 56.80 -24.34 5.55
N VAL A 872 57.04 -23.18 4.91
CA VAL A 872 56.16 -22.65 3.86
C VAL A 872 56.11 -23.63 2.68
N PRO A 873 54.91 -24.08 2.27
CA PRO A 873 54.78 -25.02 1.16
C PRO A 873 55.35 -24.46 -0.15
N ASP A 874 56.01 -25.33 -0.93
CA ASP A 874 56.55 -24.95 -2.23
C ASP A 874 55.47 -24.45 -3.19
N THR A 875 54.25 -24.97 -3.08
CA THR A 875 53.07 -24.53 -3.82
C THR A 875 52.73 -23.07 -3.53
N GLU A 876 52.71 -22.65 -2.26
CA GLU A 876 52.43 -21.25 -1.87
C GLU A 876 53.51 -20.28 -2.36
N LEU A 877 54.78 -20.71 -2.33
CA LEU A 877 55.90 -19.93 -2.87
C LEU A 877 55.79 -19.76 -4.39
N ASN A 878 55.37 -20.81 -5.10
CA ASN A 878 55.15 -20.77 -6.54
C ASN A 878 53.96 -19.87 -6.89
N THR A 879 52.86 -19.97 -6.14
CA THR A 879 51.70 -19.08 -6.29
C THR A 879 52.10 -17.64 -6.08
N LYS A 880 52.86 -17.32 -5.02
CA LYS A 880 53.37 -15.96 -4.79
C LYS A 880 54.25 -15.46 -5.93
N ALA A 881 55.15 -16.29 -6.45
CA ALA A 881 56.00 -15.93 -7.59
C ALA A 881 55.18 -15.59 -8.84
N MET A 882 54.18 -16.43 -9.13
CA MET A 882 53.27 -16.24 -10.26
C MET A 882 52.50 -14.92 -10.15
N VAL A 883 51.76 -14.72 -9.06
CA VAL A 883 50.83 -13.59 -8.93
C VAL A 883 51.51 -12.24 -8.70
N THR A 884 52.76 -12.23 -8.24
CA THR A 884 53.57 -11.00 -8.05
C THR A 884 54.56 -10.73 -9.17
N GLY A 885 54.78 -11.70 -10.07
CA GLY A 885 55.83 -11.63 -11.11
C GLY A 885 57.26 -11.63 -10.57
N ARG A 886 57.49 -11.89 -9.27
CA ARG A 886 58.82 -11.89 -8.65
C ARG A 886 59.51 -13.25 -8.76
N ASN A 887 60.85 -13.25 -8.77
CA ASN A 887 61.61 -14.49 -8.78
C ASN A 887 61.47 -15.23 -7.43
N ARG A 888 61.43 -16.57 -7.49
CA ARG A 888 61.28 -17.43 -6.30
C ARG A 888 62.42 -17.24 -5.27
N ASN A 889 63.65 -17.04 -5.73
CA ASN A 889 64.79 -16.80 -4.86
C ASN A 889 64.70 -15.43 -4.18
N GLU A 890 64.18 -14.43 -4.87
CA GLU A 890 63.90 -13.11 -4.27
C GLU A 890 62.83 -13.23 -3.19
N ILE A 891 61.73 -13.94 -3.46
CA ILE A 891 60.67 -14.19 -2.47
C ILE A 891 61.21 -14.90 -1.23
N ARG A 892 62.04 -15.94 -1.41
CA ARG A 892 62.64 -16.69 -0.30
C ARG A 892 63.67 -15.85 0.46
N GLY A 893 64.43 -15.02 -0.23
CA GLY A 893 65.55 -14.26 0.31
C GLY A 893 65.18 -12.92 0.96
N ASN A 894 63.99 -12.37 0.66
CA ASN A 894 63.55 -11.05 1.11
C ASN A 894 63.37 -10.98 2.64
N LYS A 895 64.41 -10.50 3.31
CA LYS A 895 64.47 -10.37 4.77
C LYS A 895 64.01 -8.98 5.20
N LYS A 896 62.98 -8.90 6.04
CA LYS A 896 62.51 -7.65 6.66
C LYS A 896 62.31 -7.80 8.16
N ASN A 897 62.30 -6.67 8.87
CA ASN A 897 61.99 -6.62 10.29
C ASN A 897 60.56 -7.11 10.54
N LEU A 898 60.43 -8.03 11.50
CA LEU A 898 59.15 -8.60 11.93
C LEU A 898 58.73 -8.06 13.28
N PHE A 899 59.59 -8.06 14.31
CA PHE A 899 59.15 -7.60 15.63
C PHE A 899 60.27 -7.02 16.50
N SER A 900 59.88 -6.10 17.39
CA SER A 900 60.47 -5.93 18.73
C SER A 900 59.52 -6.58 19.75
N TYR A 901 59.95 -6.76 21.01
CA TYR A 901 59.11 -7.47 21.99
C TYR A 901 57.80 -6.76 22.32
N SER A 902 57.67 -5.47 22.00
CA SER A 902 56.45 -4.67 22.19
C SER A 902 55.60 -4.51 20.93
N ASN A 903 56.08 -4.95 19.76
CA ASN A 903 55.48 -4.61 18.48
C ASN A 903 55.84 -5.62 17.38
N VAL A 904 54.85 -6.30 16.81
CA VAL A 904 55.02 -7.26 15.71
C VAL A 904 54.32 -6.71 14.45
N LEU A 905 55.04 -6.69 13.34
CA LEU A 905 54.61 -6.20 12.02
C LEU A 905 54.88 -7.28 10.97
N ILE A 906 53.86 -8.07 10.64
CA ILE A 906 53.95 -9.09 9.59
C ILE A 906 53.68 -8.42 8.24
N GLN A 907 54.75 -8.10 7.52
CA GLN A 907 54.70 -7.39 6.24
C GLN A 907 54.55 -8.33 5.04
N GLU A 908 54.39 -7.75 3.84
CA GLU A 908 54.22 -8.50 2.57
C GLU A 908 55.28 -9.59 2.34
N ASN A 909 56.50 -9.42 2.85
CA ASN A 909 57.57 -10.40 2.65
C ASN A 909 57.27 -11.73 3.35
N LEU A 910 56.41 -11.75 4.36
CA LEU A 910 55.95 -12.94 5.11
C LEU A 910 54.49 -13.33 4.82
N ARG A 911 53.91 -12.77 3.76
CA ARG A 911 52.58 -13.13 3.22
C ARG A 911 52.67 -14.12 2.08
N THR A 912 51.76 -15.07 1.98
CA THR A 912 51.52 -15.91 0.79
C THR A 912 50.06 -15.81 0.34
N TYR A 913 49.73 -16.38 -0.82
CA TYR A 913 48.39 -16.34 -1.41
C TYR A 913 47.84 -17.76 -1.52
N ILE A 914 46.62 -17.95 -1.01
CA ILE A 914 46.00 -19.25 -0.82
C ILE A 914 44.56 -19.31 -1.35
N GLY A 915 44.14 -18.32 -2.16
CA GLY A 915 42.81 -18.23 -2.76
C GLY A 915 42.54 -19.28 -3.84
N THR A 916 42.67 -20.55 -3.50
CA THR A 916 42.43 -21.73 -4.35
C THR A 916 41.43 -22.64 -3.64
N ASN A 917 40.49 -23.28 -4.36
CA ASN A 917 39.43 -24.11 -3.77
C ASN A 917 38.48 -23.34 -2.82
N TYR A 918 38.03 -22.16 -3.23
CA TYR A 918 37.09 -21.32 -2.47
C TYR A 918 35.63 -21.81 -2.59
N THR A 919 34.78 -21.43 -1.66
CA THR A 919 33.33 -21.72 -1.65
C THR A 919 32.60 -20.82 -2.66
N PRO A 920 31.53 -21.26 -3.36
CA PRO A 920 30.87 -22.56 -3.25
C PRO A 920 31.35 -23.62 -4.25
N THR A 921 32.09 -23.24 -5.31
CA THR A 921 32.39 -24.16 -6.43
C THR A 921 33.84 -24.63 -6.52
N GLY A 922 34.79 -23.90 -5.92
CA GLY A 922 36.23 -24.13 -6.09
C GLY A 922 36.78 -23.82 -7.48
N THR A 923 35.96 -23.29 -8.39
CA THR A 923 36.29 -23.07 -9.81
C THR A 923 36.04 -21.62 -10.23
N VAL A 924 37.06 -20.98 -10.81
CA VAL A 924 37.00 -19.59 -11.30
C VAL A 924 35.98 -19.46 -12.43
N PRO A 925 34.90 -18.67 -12.23
CA PRO A 925 33.92 -18.45 -13.28
C PRO A 925 34.53 -17.79 -14.50
N TYR A 926 33.93 -18.05 -15.67
CA TYR A 926 34.33 -17.39 -16.90
C TYR A 926 34.21 -15.86 -16.77
N GLY A 927 35.29 -15.14 -17.11
CA GLY A 927 35.34 -13.68 -17.06
C GLY A 927 35.68 -13.08 -15.69
N VAL A 928 36.05 -13.91 -14.70
CA VAL A 928 36.68 -13.50 -13.43
C VAL A 928 38.20 -13.70 -13.54
N ASP A 929 38.99 -12.75 -13.07
CA ASP A 929 40.46 -12.84 -13.08
C ASP A 929 40.97 -13.87 -12.05
N PRO A 930 41.59 -15.00 -12.47
CA PRO A 930 42.12 -16.00 -11.55
C PRO A 930 43.19 -15.47 -10.59
N ASP A 931 43.98 -14.48 -11.00
CA ASP A 931 45.01 -13.88 -10.15
C ASP A 931 44.38 -13.06 -9.04
N LYS A 932 43.28 -12.34 -9.33
CA LYS A 932 42.50 -11.62 -8.31
C LYS A 932 41.96 -12.58 -7.27
N VAL A 933 41.32 -13.67 -7.70
CA VAL A 933 40.76 -14.69 -6.79
C VAL A 933 41.86 -15.27 -5.89
N THR A 934 42.98 -15.66 -6.50
CA THR A 934 44.14 -16.21 -5.79
C THR A 934 44.68 -15.21 -4.76
N LYS A 935 44.79 -13.93 -5.12
CA LYS A 935 45.28 -12.86 -4.26
C LYS A 935 44.34 -12.53 -3.13
N SER A 936 43.04 -12.79 -3.24
CA SER A 936 41.99 -12.32 -2.31
C SER A 936 41.93 -13.07 -0.98
N MET A 937 42.69 -14.17 -0.85
CA MET A 937 42.86 -14.88 0.42
C MET A 937 44.36 -15.05 0.69
N GLN A 938 44.82 -14.50 1.81
CA GLN A 938 46.24 -14.41 2.13
C GLN A 938 46.54 -15.10 3.45
N LYS A 939 47.72 -15.71 3.53
CA LYS A 939 48.24 -16.31 4.77
C LYS A 939 49.48 -15.55 5.21
N TRP A 940 49.55 -15.28 6.51
CA TRP A 940 50.61 -14.49 7.12
C TRP A 940 51.39 -15.35 8.10
N TYR A 941 52.72 -15.34 8.00
CA TYR A 941 53.62 -16.12 8.84
C TYR A 941 54.34 -15.25 9.87
N GLY A 942 54.23 -15.61 11.14
CA GLY A 942 54.80 -14.87 12.27
C GLY A 942 55.65 -15.74 13.19
N GLU A 943 56.56 -15.10 13.88
CA GLU A 943 57.42 -15.66 14.91
C GLU A 943 57.44 -14.71 16.10
N TYR A 944 57.43 -15.28 17.30
CA TYR A 944 57.52 -14.50 18.53
C TYR A 944 58.25 -15.29 19.62
N TYR A 945 58.98 -14.58 20.48
CA TYR A 945 59.57 -15.15 21.69
C TYR A 945 59.82 -14.05 22.71
N LEU A 946 60.13 -14.44 23.94
CA LEU A 946 60.71 -13.56 24.95
C LEU A 946 62.18 -13.93 25.18
N PRO A 947 63.10 -12.96 25.41
CA PRO A 947 64.52 -13.23 25.65
C PRO A 947 64.77 -14.25 26.75
N SER A 948 65.86 -15.00 26.66
CA SER A 948 66.26 -15.99 27.67
C SER A 948 66.51 -15.39 29.06
N GLU A 949 66.98 -14.15 29.15
CA GLU A 949 67.19 -13.43 30.41
C GLU A 949 66.12 -12.35 30.53
N ILE A 950 65.03 -12.65 31.25
CA ILE A 950 63.90 -11.74 31.48
C ILE A 950 63.57 -11.61 32.96
N HIS A 951 63.15 -10.41 33.35
CA HIS A 951 62.76 -10.07 34.70
C HIS A 951 61.42 -9.34 34.68
N VAL A 952 60.57 -9.66 35.64
CA VAL A 952 59.15 -9.27 35.65
C VAL A 952 58.87 -8.43 36.89
N VAL A 953 58.24 -7.27 36.73
CA VAL A 953 57.82 -6.40 37.83
C VAL A 953 56.36 -5.98 37.65
N PRO A 954 55.65 -5.62 38.73
CA PRO A 954 54.35 -4.98 38.59
C PRO A 954 54.41 -3.78 37.64
N GLN A 955 53.39 -3.61 36.80
CA GLN A 955 53.36 -2.54 35.82
C GLN A 955 53.58 -1.17 36.48
N GLY A 956 54.46 -0.35 35.90
CA GLY A 956 54.78 0.99 36.39
C GLY A 956 55.83 1.04 37.49
N TYR A 957 56.36 -0.10 37.96
CA TYR A 957 57.43 -0.10 38.96
C TYR A 957 58.73 0.52 38.40
N ASP A 958 59.27 1.51 39.11
CA ASP A 958 60.47 2.25 38.70
C ASP A 958 61.76 1.51 39.10
N VAL A 959 62.12 0.49 38.30
CA VAL A 959 63.35 -0.30 38.49
C VAL A 959 64.61 0.57 38.41
N ILE A 960 64.64 1.53 37.49
CA ILE A 960 65.81 2.38 37.28
C ILE A 960 65.98 3.39 38.41
N GLY A 961 64.89 3.98 38.91
CA GLY A 961 64.90 4.82 40.10
C GLY A 961 65.29 4.02 41.35
N TYR A 962 64.78 2.80 41.51
CA TYR A 962 65.18 1.92 42.60
C TYR A 962 66.70 1.66 42.57
N ALA A 963 67.23 1.26 41.42
CA ALA A 963 68.66 0.96 41.23
C ALA A 963 69.56 2.14 41.59
N LYS A 964 69.16 3.36 41.21
CA LYS A 964 69.89 4.61 41.54
C LYS A 964 69.90 4.89 43.04
N ASN A 965 68.84 4.54 43.75
CA ASN A 965 68.67 4.83 45.18
C ASN A 965 69.26 3.75 46.10
N HIS A 966 69.56 2.54 45.60
CA HIS A 966 69.98 1.37 46.40
C HIS A 966 71.28 0.71 45.90
N TYR A 967 72.18 1.47 45.27
CA TYR A 967 73.49 1.01 44.80
C TYR A 967 73.47 -0.12 43.74
N GLY A 968 72.39 -0.26 42.98
CA GLY A 968 72.29 -1.19 41.86
C GLY A 968 71.11 -2.17 41.96
N ILE A 969 71.15 -3.20 41.13
CA ILE A 969 70.20 -4.33 41.08
C ILE A 969 71.02 -5.61 41.19
N ASP A 970 70.69 -6.49 42.13
CA ASP A 970 71.30 -7.82 42.28
C ASP A 970 70.34 -8.98 41.96
N TYR A 971 69.11 -8.65 41.54
CA TYR A 971 68.02 -9.56 41.19
C TYR A 971 67.45 -10.36 42.37
N LYS A 972 67.82 -10.05 43.61
CA LYS A 972 67.25 -10.65 44.82
C LYS A 972 66.12 -9.82 45.41
N GLU A 973 65.86 -8.64 44.87
CA GLU A 973 64.83 -7.74 45.37
C GLU A 973 63.43 -8.38 45.36
N ASP A 974 62.61 -8.03 46.35
CA ASP A 974 61.30 -8.64 46.58
C ASP A 974 60.23 -8.21 45.56
N PHE A 975 60.47 -7.12 44.84
CA PHE A 975 59.54 -6.62 43.82
C PHE A 975 59.58 -7.45 42.52
N TRP A 976 60.57 -8.32 42.34
CA TRP A 976 60.62 -9.22 41.19
C TRP A 976 59.58 -10.33 41.33
N LEU A 977 58.69 -10.44 40.34
CA LEU A 977 57.66 -11.47 40.28
C LEU A 977 58.25 -12.80 39.80
N LYS A 978 58.63 -13.64 40.76
CA LYS A 978 59.29 -14.94 40.57
C LYS A 978 58.33 -16.10 40.81
N ASN A 979 58.63 -17.28 40.23
CA ASN A 979 57.88 -18.54 40.44
C ASN A 979 56.42 -18.51 39.95
N GLY A 980 56.23 -18.03 38.73
CA GLY A 980 54.94 -18.00 38.06
C GLY A 980 55.11 -18.03 36.54
N TYR A 981 54.17 -17.41 35.85
CA TYR A 981 54.15 -17.35 34.39
C TYR A 981 53.89 -15.93 33.89
N ILE A 982 54.52 -15.59 32.77
CA ILE A 982 54.21 -14.43 31.94
C ILE A 982 53.16 -14.88 30.93
N VAL A 983 51.94 -14.36 30.99
CA VAL A 983 50.94 -14.50 29.94
C VAL A 983 51.19 -13.40 28.91
N VAL A 984 51.37 -13.80 27.66
CA VAL A 984 51.48 -12.90 26.51
C VAL A 984 50.11 -12.79 25.87
N ASN A 985 49.56 -11.59 25.86
CA ASN A 985 48.27 -11.27 25.26
C ASN A 985 48.48 -10.49 23.95
N PHE A 986 47.85 -10.93 22.87
CA PHE A 986 47.94 -10.36 21.53
C PHE A 986 46.70 -9.57 21.18
N ASP A 987 46.89 -8.27 20.96
CA ASP A 987 45.95 -7.43 20.23
C ASP A 987 46.35 -7.42 18.74
N ILE A 988 45.46 -7.89 17.86
CA ILE A 988 45.75 -8.15 16.45
C ILE A 988 44.85 -7.26 15.59
N GLU A 989 45.49 -6.47 14.72
CA GLU A 989 44.83 -5.61 13.75
C GLU A 989 45.44 -5.79 12.37
N THR A 990 44.66 -5.52 11.32
CA THR A 990 45.16 -5.40 9.96
C THR A 990 45.27 -3.94 9.58
N ILE A 991 46.34 -3.61 8.86
CA ILE A 991 46.53 -2.31 8.24
C ILE A 991 46.39 -2.51 6.73
N GLN A 992 45.42 -1.83 6.12
CA GLN A 992 45.17 -1.86 4.68
C GLN A 992 45.50 -0.48 4.10
N ASN A 993 46.41 -0.45 3.11
CA ASN A 993 46.91 0.78 2.49
C ASN A 993 47.34 1.87 3.51
N GLY A 994 47.96 1.44 4.61
CA GLY A 994 48.45 2.32 5.68
C GLY A 994 47.42 2.76 6.73
N ASN A 995 46.15 2.34 6.64
CA ASN A 995 45.12 2.67 7.62
C ASN A 995 44.67 1.43 8.42
N PRO A 996 44.36 1.57 9.73
CA PRO A 996 43.71 0.51 10.51
C PRO A 996 42.41 0.07 9.83
N HIS A 997 42.25 -1.24 9.67
CA HIS A 997 41.18 -1.81 8.86
C HIS A 997 40.31 -2.81 9.65
N LEU A 998 40.85 -3.98 10.01
CA LEU A 998 40.14 -5.02 10.77
C LEU A 998 40.79 -5.24 12.14
N SER A 999 40.00 -5.58 13.16
CA SER A 999 40.49 -6.01 14.47
C SER A 999 40.00 -7.42 14.79
N TYR A 1000 40.92 -8.28 15.27
CA TYR A 1000 40.59 -9.63 15.73
C TYR A 1000 39.78 -9.62 17.03
N LEU A 1001 40.07 -8.64 17.90
CA LEU A 1001 39.39 -8.44 19.18
C LEU A 1001 38.12 -7.59 19.02
N ASN A 1002 38.23 -6.50 18.25
CA ASN A 1002 37.18 -5.53 17.93
C ASN A 1002 36.35 -5.07 19.15
N LEU A 1003 37.01 -4.80 20.27
CA LEU A 1003 36.37 -4.72 21.60
C LEU A 1003 35.21 -3.71 21.68
N GLU A 1004 35.37 -2.52 21.10
CA GLU A 1004 34.35 -1.47 21.16
C GLU A 1004 33.15 -1.78 20.26
N ASN A 1005 33.38 -2.23 19.02
CA ASN A 1005 32.29 -2.57 18.10
C ASN A 1005 31.59 -3.86 18.51
N ALA A 1006 32.29 -4.81 19.14
CA ALA A 1006 31.69 -6.05 19.65
C ALA A 1006 30.56 -5.80 20.67
N LYS A 1007 30.61 -4.68 21.42
CA LYS A 1007 29.52 -4.25 22.32
C LYS A 1007 28.23 -3.92 21.56
N ASN A 1008 28.35 -3.59 20.27
CA ASN A 1008 27.25 -3.27 19.36
C ASN A 1008 26.88 -4.43 18.42
N GLY A 1009 27.37 -5.65 18.70
CA GLY A 1009 27.05 -6.85 17.92
C GLY A 1009 28.03 -7.17 16.78
N TYR A 1010 29.15 -6.46 16.68
CA TYR A 1010 30.20 -6.79 15.71
C TYR A 1010 31.06 -7.97 16.14
N CYS A 1011 31.86 -8.51 15.20
CA CYS A 1011 32.63 -9.73 15.42
C CYS A 1011 33.82 -9.51 16.37
N ASN A 1012 33.89 -10.31 17.44
CA ASN A 1012 35.12 -10.58 18.18
C ASN A 1012 35.56 -12.00 17.83
N MET A 1013 36.67 -12.12 17.11
CA MET A 1013 37.07 -13.37 16.50
C MET A 1013 37.67 -14.38 17.48
N TRP A 1014 38.21 -13.93 18.61
CA TRP A 1014 38.59 -14.82 19.73
C TRP A 1014 37.37 -15.60 20.24
N ARG A 1015 36.23 -14.92 20.38
CA ARG A 1015 34.96 -15.54 20.79
C ARG A 1015 34.37 -16.41 19.70
N THR A 1016 34.34 -15.93 18.46
CA THR A 1016 33.79 -16.67 17.32
C THR A 1016 34.47 -18.02 17.15
N GLU A 1017 35.80 -18.07 17.23
CA GLU A 1017 36.57 -19.32 17.12
C GLU A 1017 36.53 -20.19 18.40
N GLY A 1018 35.80 -19.77 19.43
CA GLY A 1018 35.55 -20.56 20.63
C GLY A 1018 36.76 -20.64 21.58
N TYR A 1019 37.40 -19.50 21.87
CA TYR A 1019 38.52 -19.43 22.81
C TYR A 1019 38.18 -20.03 24.19
N GLN A 1020 39.16 -20.68 24.83
CA GLN A 1020 38.97 -21.40 26.09
C GLN A 1020 39.37 -20.50 27.27
N TYR A 1021 38.37 -19.91 27.94
CA TYR A 1021 38.58 -18.96 29.05
C TYR A 1021 38.98 -19.61 30.38
N GLU A 1022 38.74 -20.91 30.55
CA GLU A 1022 39.16 -21.67 31.71
C GLU A 1022 39.84 -22.96 31.25
N LYS A 1023 41.03 -23.25 31.77
CA LYS A 1023 41.69 -24.53 31.53
C LYS A 1023 42.38 -25.05 32.80
N LYS A 1024 42.52 -26.38 32.88
CA LYS A 1024 43.20 -27.05 33.99
C LYS A 1024 44.58 -27.53 33.59
N ASP A 1025 45.56 -27.26 34.43
CA ASP A 1025 46.89 -27.85 34.27
C ASP A 1025 46.90 -29.33 34.70
N TYR A 1026 48.03 -30.00 34.49
CA TYR A 1026 48.24 -31.41 34.85
C TYR A 1026 48.14 -31.73 36.35
N LYS A 1027 48.16 -30.72 37.22
CA LYS A 1027 47.98 -30.83 38.66
C LYS A 1027 46.55 -30.51 39.10
N GLY A 1028 45.66 -30.14 38.17
CA GLY A 1028 44.29 -29.74 38.44
C GLY A 1028 44.12 -28.29 38.87
N ASN A 1029 45.17 -27.46 38.80
CA ASN A 1029 45.05 -26.02 39.05
C ASN A 1029 44.26 -25.37 37.89
N ILE A 1030 43.37 -24.45 38.23
CA ILE A 1030 42.52 -23.74 37.28
C ILE A 1030 43.21 -22.43 36.86
N PHE A 1031 43.31 -22.20 35.56
CA PHE A 1031 43.82 -20.97 34.97
C PHE A 1031 42.69 -20.27 34.21
N GLU A 1032 42.52 -18.97 34.49
CA GLU A 1032 41.57 -18.10 33.82
C GLU A 1032 42.27 -17.22 32.77
N PHE A 1033 41.65 -17.11 31.60
CA PHE A 1033 42.18 -16.39 30.45
C PHE A 1033 41.21 -15.32 29.95
N GLN A 1034 41.74 -14.41 29.14
CA GLN A 1034 41.00 -13.33 28.49
C GLN A 1034 41.22 -13.39 26.97
N ASP A 1035 40.34 -12.72 26.21
CA ASP A 1035 40.52 -12.52 24.77
C ASP A 1035 41.94 -11.97 24.50
N GLY A 1036 42.65 -12.56 23.55
CA GLY A 1036 44.04 -12.20 23.25
C GLY A 1036 45.10 -13.05 23.93
N ASP A 1037 44.80 -13.78 25.01
CA ASP A 1037 45.80 -14.61 25.69
C ASP A 1037 46.30 -15.73 24.75
N TYR A 1038 47.54 -15.58 24.26
CA TYR A 1038 48.12 -16.43 23.24
C TYR A 1038 48.94 -17.57 23.86
N ILE A 1039 49.92 -17.20 24.70
CA ILE A 1039 50.87 -18.17 25.27
C ILE A 1039 51.39 -17.76 26.64
N MET A 1040 51.96 -18.72 27.37
CA MET A 1040 52.59 -18.50 28.68
C MET A 1040 54.07 -18.89 28.67
N TYR A 1041 54.89 -18.04 29.29
CA TYR A 1041 56.31 -18.29 29.56
C TYR A 1041 56.59 -18.44 31.06
N TYR A 1042 57.49 -19.32 31.46
CA TYR A 1042 57.95 -19.40 32.84
C TYR A 1042 58.72 -18.14 33.26
N THR A 1043 58.52 -17.63 34.48
CA THR A 1043 59.37 -16.56 35.01
C THR A 1043 60.71 -17.06 35.57
N ASN A 1044 60.87 -18.38 35.75
CA ASN A 1044 62.03 -19.00 36.40
C ASN A 1044 62.65 -20.17 35.61
N LYS A 1045 62.33 -20.31 34.31
CA LYS A 1045 62.95 -21.29 33.41
C LYS A 1045 63.35 -20.62 32.11
N SER A 1046 64.52 -20.98 31.61
CA SER A 1046 65.11 -20.35 30.43
C SER A 1046 65.82 -21.37 29.54
N ALA A 1047 65.79 -21.16 28.23
CA ALA A 1047 66.56 -21.92 27.24
C ALA A 1047 68.07 -21.82 27.49
N ALA A 1048 68.55 -20.74 28.14
CA ALA A 1048 69.96 -20.59 28.50
C ALA A 1048 70.43 -21.64 29.53
N GLU A 1049 69.51 -22.22 30.30
CA GLU A 1049 69.84 -23.27 31.28
C GLU A 1049 69.99 -24.65 30.63
N ASP A 1050 69.34 -24.86 29.49
CA ASP A 1050 69.32 -26.14 28.76
C ASP A 1050 70.61 -26.36 27.94
N TYR A 1051 71.24 -25.27 27.47
CA TYR A 1051 72.45 -25.31 26.63
C TYR A 1051 73.65 -24.64 27.31
N LYS A 1052 74.10 -25.18 28.45
CA LYS A 1052 75.42 -24.81 28.99
C LYS A 1052 76.53 -25.45 28.15
N SER A 1053 77.25 -24.64 27.38
CA SER A 1053 78.52 -25.04 26.77
C SER A 1053 79.52 -25.36 27.87
N GLY A 1054 79.78 -26.65 28.09
CA GLY A 1054 80.94 -27.11 28.85
C GLY A 1054 82.20 -26.88 28.03
N GLY A 1055 82.77 -25.68 28.09
CA GLY A 1055 84.16 -25.47 27.70
C GLY A 1055 85.05 -26.15 28.73
N THR A 1056 85.81 -27.16 28.31
CA THR A 1056 86.92 -27.68 29.11
C THR A 1056 88.03 -26.64 29.15
N HIS A 1057 88.07 -25.84 30.21
CA HIS A 1057 89.28 -25.19 30.70
C HIS A 1057 89.34 -25.31 32.21
#